data_AF-A0AB39BL64-F1
#
_entry.id   AF-A0AB39BL64-F1
#
_cell.length_a   1.000
_cell.length_b   1.000
_cell.length_c   1.000
_cell.angle_alpha   90.00
_cell.angle_beta   90.00
_cell.angle_gamma   90.00
#
_symmetry.space_group_name_H-M   'P 1'
#
loop_
_entity.id
_entity.type
_entity.pdbx_description
1 polymer ?
#
loop_
_entity_poly.entity_id
_entity_poly.type
_entity_poly.pdbx_seq_one_letter_code
_entity_poly.pdbx_strand_id
1 'polypeptide(L)'
;MTRFDRRVLTGALAVLCSFALTGAPVAASAASAAGSPTAGSPAAGSSPAAGTPAAGTSAPAAPVATGADWTVEALADGSGYRVTKTVSELPDRSAVPVLWADGVALGAAVLSADGTSLSVVTPDEAVLTAGQVLVGWSGEGDPARDAATRDDGGLGDGPAASGSVPSAAPWLDLDPGTAGPYTVERADYDLGDEAEEIYGFDGARGEMRAAVYLPEGLAGELPVAILLHGQHIACATDDDQAPPVWPCAEGETEIPSYLGYDGPAEALASNGYAVVSISANAINRLNGMHGSDQGTDARGHLVLDHLALLRAADAGPVEGIGSALVGRLDLDRVGLMGHSRGGDGVVRAAVLNASTLVGAPGGPFGIASVLPLAPTDFTRTALPDVPTAVVLPYCDGDLTDLQGQHYINDSRHAFGDDVLRSSVLVMGANHNAFNTVWSSPEYLESGDDWDTNPMLGPDDPTCGSTAPSRLSREEQYAVGTAYVAGFFRLTLGDETAFLGQFDGSDARPASIGRADVRVTAVYPSSARLDVNTFADPAVEVTTTGRGVSSYCQSTENIADPSSLPFCLTGNVRPEQAGEFADSLYGARIPTTTSVHFQYSTEPAGRAEPSTLVVDVPGGALDTSSAEFLTVRAMPDETISDSVSLTVTVVDTAGGSATVDAAEYGAALTRLPGSSAALPKMLYQDLRIPVSALQGVDLSRVESVLFTGVGTGAVLLSDLAFVTAPSIGEAAVVPRTALSVVHGAVDVDASVESARVAVVLAAPTTDPVSGWLTHYTAPQDMHALPFTIAAGERCAAVDVPLGSRRPDAGRRSGFGTSLGLVTGAGVVGAGFDNVLLRDTAVPVVDGDPSTLPYGLQGDACAEALAAQSPVPLDAPPAAEQGSRIPLAATGYRPGEGVVVTLGDTAIAATIADSSGTASLSATVPAVTPVGTAPLTLRGSGSALRAQADLDVTAAVSPTPTPTPAPPPGPSPSPTPGSGAGDGSTLAATGSTPHAVALPALAALAFVLAGAALLLRPRPRTRLGGGGARTRNAGR
;
A
#
# COMPACT_ATOMS: atom_id res chain seq x y z
N MET A 1 -12.68 -0.77 20.99
CA MET A 1 -13.30 0.58 21.08
C MET A 1 -13.08 1.23 22.45
N THR A 2 -12.15 2.17 22.56
CA THR A 2 -11.99 3.08 23.72
C THR A 2 -11.97 4.53 23.21
N ARG A 3 -12.63 5.45 23.94
CA ARG A 3 -13.09 6.74 23.39
C ARG A 3 -12.06 7.85 23.55
N PHE A 4 -11.75 8.56 22.46
CA PHE A 4 -11.12 9.89 22.51
C PHE A 4 -12.20 10.98 22.60
N ASP A 5 -12.13 11.82 23.65
CA ASP A 5 -13.06 12.94 23.85
C ASP A 5 -12.38 14.27 23.45
N ARG A 6 -12.73 14.79 22.25
CA ARG A 6 -12.31 16.12 21.78
C ARG A 6 -13.46 17.11 21.91
N ARG A 7 -13.37 18.04 22.87
CA ARG A 7 -14.24 19.23 22.92
C ARG A 7 -13.46 20.52 23.08
N VAL A 8 -14.04 21.57 22.49
CA VAL A 8 -13.72 23.02 22.54
C VAL A 8 -12.91 23.56 21.36
N LEU A 9 -13.59 23.82 20.24
CA LEU A 9 -13.65 25.16 19.62
C LEU A 9 -14.79 25.26 18.58
N THR A 10 -15.79 26.10 18.84
CA THR A 10 -16.76 26.59 17.83
C THR A 10 -16.86 28.10 17.96
N GLY A 11 -16.74 28.83 16.85
CA GLY A 11 -16.51 30.28 16.91
C GLY A 11 -16.65 31.04 15.59
N ALA A 12 -17.78 30.88 14.91
CA ALA A 12 -18.40 31.83 13.96
C ALA A 12 -17.56 32.46 12.82
N LEU A 13 -18.00 32.25 11.57
CA LEU A 13 -18.66 33.31 10.79
C LEU A 13 -19.43 32.74 9.59
N ALA A 14 -20.54 33.37 9.24
CA ALA A 14 -21.25 33.24 7.96
C ALA A 14 -21.57 34.65 7.44
N VAL A 15 -21.87 34.82 6.13
CA VAL A 15 -22.90 35.74 5.56
C VAL A 15 -22.72 36.01 4.04
N LEU A 16 -23.79 35.76 3.27
CA LEU A 16 -24.13 36.23 1.90
C LEU A 16 -23.23 35.77 0.71
N CYS A 17 -23.74 35.62 -0.53
CA CYS A 17 -24.97 36.17 -1.12
C CYS A 17 -25.58 35.26 -2.21
N SER A 18 -26.89 35.37 -2.47
CA SER A 18 -27.62 34.68 -3.56
C SER A 18 -28.01 35.64 -4.69
N PHE A 19 -28.17 35.14 -5.92
CA PHE A 19 -29.10 35.70 -6.92
C PHE A 19 -29.59 34.62 -7.90
N ALA A 20 -30.81 34.77 -8.40
CA ALA A 20 -31.50 33.84 -9.31
C ALA A 20 -32.05 34.57 -10.54
N LEU A 21 -32.49 33.83 -11.59
CA LEU A 21 -33.51 34.16 -12.63
C LEU A 21 -33.43 33.06 -13.73
N THR A 22 -34.28 32.03 -13.75
CA THR A 22 -35.59 31.90 -14.47
C THR A 22 -35.54 32.03 -16.01
N GLY A 23 -36.01 31.01 -16.74
CA GLY A 23 -36.37 31.11 -18.16
C GLY A 23 -36.81 29.80 -18.83
N ALA A 24 -38.11 29.64 -19.09
CA ALA A 24 -38.73 28.61 -19.94
C ALA A 24 -39.94 29.28 -20.68
N PRO A 25 -40.76 28.62 -21.53
CA PRO A 25 -40.74 27.24 -22.08
C PRO A 25 -40.99 27.21 -23.62
N VAL A 26 -41.54 26.09 -24.15
CA VAL A 26 -42.33 25.85 -25.40
C VAL A 26 -41.74 24.70 -26.27
N ALA A 27 -42.46 23.77 -26.90
CA ALA A 27 -43.74 23.05 -26.65
C ALA A 27 -43.91 21.95 -27.74
N ALA A 28 -44.83 20.98 -27.53
CA ALA A 28 -45.44 20.09 -28.55
C ALA A 28 -44.52 19.01 -29.22
N SER A 29 -45.00 17.82 -29.63
CA SER A 29 -46.30 17.12 -29.43
C SER A 29 -46.29 15.69 -30.02
N ALA A 30 -47.09 14.78 -29.42
CA ALA A 30 -47.82 13.66 -30.07
C ALA A 30 -47.03 12.49 -30.75
N ALA A 31 -47.51 11.24 -30.80
CA ALA A 31 -48.62 10.54 -30.10
C ALA A 31 -48.60 9.02 -30.44
N SER A 32 -49.42 8.23 -29.71
CA SER A 32 -50.02 6.92 -30.10
C SER A 32 -49.08 5.69 -30.27
N ALA A 33 -49.49 4.44 -30.02
CA ALA A 33 -50.72 3.84 -29.48
C ALA A 33 -50.39 2.44 -28.89
N ALA A 34 -50.82 2.10 -27.67
CA ALA A 34 -52.02 1.33 -27.31
C ALA A 34 -51.96 -0.20 -27.60
N GLY A 35 -52.20 -1.05 -26.57
CA GLY A 35 -52.15 -2.52 -26.77
C GLY A 35 -52.30 -3.44 -25.54
N SER A 36 -53.05 -3.07 -24.50
CA SER A 36 -53.56 -4.03 -23.47
C SER A 36 -54.73 -4.87 -24.08
N PRO A 37 -55.28 -5.98 -23.49
CA PRO A 37 -55.44 -6.18 -22.03
C PRO A 37 -55.57 -7.63 -21.44
N THR A 38 -55.73 -7.69 -20.11
CA THR A 38 -56.52 -8.68 -19.30
C THR A 38 -56.12 -10.17 -19.27
N ALA A 39 -56.45 -10.97 -18.24
CA ALA A 39 -56.75 -10.79 -16.80
C ALA A 39 -56.99 -12.18 -16.19
N GLY A 40 -56.72 -12.42 -14.89
CA GLY A 40 -57.10 -13.70 -14.26
C GLY A 40 -56.53 -14.00 -12.87
N SER A 41 -57.14 -13.48 -11.82
CA SER A 41 -57.16 -14.09 -10.47
C SER A 41 -58.35 -15.08 -10.38
N PRO A 42 -58.64 -15.80 -9.25
CA PRO A 42 -57.95 -15.88 -7.95
C PRO A 42 -57.82 -17.33 -7.38
N ALA A 43 -57.20 -17.49 -6.20
CA ALA A 43 -57.79 -18.17 -5.02
C ALA A 43 -56.75 -18.37 -3.90
N ALA A 44 -57.20 -18.40 -2.64
CA ALA A 44 -56.37 -18.48 -1.43
C ALA A 44 -56.32 -19.88 -0.80
N GLY A 45 -55.30 -20.15 0.04
CA GLY A 45 -55.33 -21.30 0.94
C GLY A 45 -54.06 -21.54 1.79
N SER A 46 -54.20 -21.43 3.11
CA SER A 46 -53.35 -21.99 4.19
C SER A 46 -51.86 -21.59 4.34
N SER A 47 -51.56 -20.92 5.46
CA SER A 47 -50.28 -21.07 6.19
C SER A 47 -50.23 -22.43 6.90
N PRO A 48 -49.05 -22.98 7.24
CA PRO A 48 -48.53 -22.70 8.60
C PRO A 48 -47.00 -22.66 8.75
N ALA A 49 -46.59 -22.21 9.95
CA ALA A 49 -45.33 -22.46 10.66
C ALA A 49 -44.03 -21.83 10.13
N ALA A 50 -43.26 -21.27 11.07
CA ALA A 50 -41.95 -20.68 10.83
C ALA A 50 -40.87 -21.76 10.67
N GLY A 51 -40.07 -21.63 9.63
CA GLY A 51 -38.74 -22.22 9.50
C GLY A 51 -37.76 -21.12 9.15
N THR A 52 -36.57 -21.16 9.74
CA THR A 52 -35.42 -20.38 9.30
C THR A 52 -35.18 -20.66 7.81
N PRO A 53 -34.91 -19.66 6.95
CA PRO A 53 -34.42 -19.94 5.62
C PRO A 53 -33.03 -20.57 5.76
N ALA A 54 -32.96 -21.88 5.53
CA ALA A 54 -31.71 -22.46 5.06
C ALA A 54 -31.28 -21.67 3.81
N ALA A 55 -29.98 -21.39 3.68
CA ALA A 55 -29.45 -20.81 2.45
C ALA A 55 -29.92 -21.69 1.29
N GLY A 56 -30.76 -21.12 0.42
CA GLY A 56 -31.21 -21.79 -0.78
C GLY A 56 -30.03 -21.86 -1.72
N THR A 57 -29.18 -22.88 -1.57
CA THR A 57 -28.26 -23.29 -2.62
C THR A 57 -29.12 -23.58 -3.86
N SER A 58 -29.16 -22.63 -4.78
CA SER A 58 -29.39 -22.93 -6.17
C SER A 58 -28.47 -24.10 -6.51
N ALA A 59 -29.00 -25.15 -7.14
CA ALA A 59 -28.15 -26.22 -7.65
C ALA A 59 -27.02 -25.55 -8.46
N PRO A 60 -25.75 -25.90 -8.23
CA PRO A 60 -24.64 -25.28 -8.96
C PRO A 60 -24.93 -25.37 -10.45
N ALA A 61 -24.71 -24.27 -11.16
CA ALA A 61 -24.87 -24.26 -12.60
C ALA A 61 -23.97 -25.37 -13.17
N ALA A 62 -24.50 -26.18 -14.09
CA ALA A 62 -23.68 -27.23 -14.69
C ALA A 62 -22.43 -26.59 -15.32
N PRO A 63 -21.21 -27.08 -15.03
CA PRO A 63 -19.98 -26.49 -15.55
C PRO A 63 -20.06 -26.32 -17.07
N VAL A 64 -19.72 -25.13 -17.56
CA VAL A 64 -19.72 -24.83 -19.00
C VAL A 64 -18.49 -25.41 -19.70
N ALA A 65 -17.39 -25.59 -18.95
CA ALA A 65 -16.26 -26.44 -19.29
C ALA A 65 -15.72 -27.14 -18.03
N THR A 66 -14.99 -28.25 -18.20
CA THR A 66 -14.40 -29.01 -17.10
C THR A 66 -13.23 -29.86 -17.58
N GLY A 67 -12.18 -29.94 -16.79
CA GLY A 67 -11.06 -30.86 -16.92
C GLY A 67 -11.09 -31.97 -15.87
N ALA A 68 -9.96 -32.62 -15.67
CA ALA A 68 -9.79 -33.65 -14.64
C ALA A 68 -9.72 -33.07 -13.22
N ASP A 69 -9.24 -31.83 -13.11
CA ASP A 69 -8.80 -31.15 -11.90
C ASP A 69 -9.15 -29.64 -11.92
N TRP A 70 -10.03 -29.23 -12.85
CA TRP A 70 -10.57 -27.88 -12.94
C TRP A 70 -12.02 -27.85 -13.45
N THR A 71 -12.76 -26.82 -13.06
CA THR A 71 -14.11 -26.53 -13.54
C THR A 71 -14.23 -25.07 -13.96
N VAL A 72 -15.13 -24.80 -14.91
CA VAL A 72 -15.51 -23.46 -15.34
C VAL A 72 -17.02 -23.34 -15.18
N GLU A 73 -17.45 -22.43 -14.31
CA GLU A 73 -18.86 -22.12 -14.08
C GLU A 73 -19.17 -20.74 -14.64
N ALA A 74 -20.15 -20.63 -15.54
CA ALA A 74 -20.66 -19.32 -15.93
C ALA A 74 -21.28 -18.66 -14.70
N LEU A 75 -20.79 -17.47 -14.34
CA LEU A 75 -21.37 -16.72 -13.25
C LEU A 75 -22.81 -16.39 -13.61
N ALA A 76 -23.71 -16.60 -12.66
CA ALA A 76 -25.14 -16.44 -12.90
C ALA A 76 -25.50 -15.04 -13.39
N ASP A 77 -24.62 -14.05 -13.16
CA ASP A 77 -24.77 -12.62 -13.47
C ASP A 77 -24.13 -12.14 -14.77
N GLY A 78 -23.63 -13.05 -15.62
CA GLY A 78 -23.08 -12.70 -16.92
C GLY A 78 -21.77 -11.92 -16.85
N SER A 79 -21.22 -11.65 -15.66
CA SER A 79 -19.95 -10.94 -15.47
C SER A 79 -18.71 -11.73 -15.94
N GLY A 80 -18.90 -13.00 -16.28
CA GLY A 80 -17.88 -13.89 -16.81
C GLY A 80 -18.01 -15.31 -16.26
N TYR A 81 -16.88 -15.91 -15.99
CA TYR A 81 -16.72 -17.29 -15.58
C TYR A 81 -15.92 -17.37 -14.29
N ARG A 82 -16.35 -18.22 -13.36
CA ARG A 82 -15.49 -18.68 -12.27
C ARG A 82 -14.74 -19.91 -12.75
N VAL A 83 -13.42 -19.82 -12.78
CA VAL A 83 -12.55 -20.97 -12.97
C VAL A 83 -12.06 -21.42 -11.60
N THR A 84 -12.25 -22.69 -11.29
CA THR A 84 -11.76 -23.31 -10.06
C THR A 84 -10.80 -24.43 -10.44
N LYS A 85 -9.59 -24.39 -9.91
CA LYS A 85 -8.53 -25.38 -10.09
C LYS A 85 -8.30 -26.08 -8.75
N THR A 86 -8.53 -27.40 -8.69
CA THR A 86 -8.12 -28.20 -7.53
C THR A 86 -6.60 -28.29 -7.49
N VAL A 87 -6.04 -28.10 -6.31
CA VAL A 87 -4.59 -28.18 -6.03
C VAL A 87 -4.37 -29.10 -4.84
N SER A 88 -3.34 -29.94 -4.90
CA SER A 88 -2.93 -30.80 -3.78
C SER A 88 -1.90 -30.14 -2.87
N GLU A 89 -1.13 -29.20 -3.42
CA GLU A 89 -0.04 -28.50 -2.78
C GLU A 89 0.18 -27.19 -3.56
N LEU A 90 0.55 -26.12 -2.87
CA LEU A 90 1.08 -24.90 -3.47
C LEU A 90 2.34 -24.51 -2.69
N PRO A 91 3.47 -24.21 -3.36
CA PRO A 91 4.62 -23.64 -2.66
C PRO A 91 4.23 -22.28 -2.07
N ASP A 92 4.60 -22.03 -0.82
CA ASP A 92 4.39 -20.71 -0.20
C ASP A 92 5.41 -19.73 -0.80
N ARG A 93 4.91 -18.84 -1.66
CA ARG A 93 5.69 -17.93 -2.49
C ARG A 93 5.29 -16.49 -2.26
N SER A 94 6.27 -15.61 -2.42
CA SER A 94 6.12 -14.17 -2.41
C SER A 94 5.32 -13.71 -3.63
N ALA A 95 5.58 -14.31 -4.80
CA ALA A 95 4.73 -14.18 -5.97
C ALA A 95 3.31 -14.73 -5.69
N VAL A 96 2.30 -14.15 -6.34
CA VAL A 96 0.89 -14.54 -6.17
C VAL A 96 0.52 -15.58 -7.23
N PRO A 97 -0.20 -16.67 -6.89
CA PRO A 97 -0.58 -17.68 -7.87
C PRO A 97 -1.54 -17.10 -8.92
N VAL A 98 -1.30 -17.41 -10.19
CA VAL A 98 -2.07 -16.98 -11.37
C VAL A 98 -2.58 -18.22 -12.09
N LEU A 99 -3.88 -18.27 -12.43
CA LEU A 99 -4.40 -19.36 -13.26
C LEU A 99 -4.22 -19.03 -14.74
N TRP A 100 -3.95 -20.04 -15.57
CA TRP A 100 -3.75 -19.92 -17.01
C TRP A 100 -4.58 -20.95 -17.76
N ALA A 101 -5.26 -20.59 -18.85
CA ALA A 101 -5.94 -21.54 -19.76
C ALA A 101 -5.30 -21.51 -21.14
N ASP A 102 -4.78 -22.65 -21.61
CA ASP A 102 -4.17 -22.82 -22.95
C ASP A 102 -3.19 -21.68 -23.37
N GLY A 103 -2.43 -21.12 -22.42
CA GLY A 103 -1.48 -20.03 -22.66
C GLY A 103 -2.03 -18.61 -22.50
N VAL A 104 -3.27 -18.45 -22.02
CA VAL A 104 -3.90 -17.18 -21.66
C VAL A 104 -3.94 -17.03 -20.13
N ALA A 105 -3.37 -15.94 -19.60
CA ALA A 105 -3.42 -15.63 -18.17
C ALA A 105 -4.85 -15.23 -17.75
N LEU A 106 -5.43 -15.98 -16.81
CA LEU A 106 -6.78 -15.75 -16.28
C LEU A 106 -6.80 -14.85 -15.05
N GLY A 107 -5.64 -14.41 -14.56
CA GLY A 107 -5.50 -13.53 -13.39
C GLY A 107 -5.07 -14.26 -12.11
N ALA A 108 -4.66 -13.48 -11.11
CA ALA A 108 -4.27 -13.98 -9.80
C ALA A 108 -5.48 -14.59 -9.07
N ALA A 109 -5.25 -15.72 -8.42
CA ALA A 109 -6.29 -16.60 -7.91
C ALA A 109 -6.34 -16.62 -6.39
N VAL A 110 -7.56 -16.69 -5.86
CA VAL A 110 -7.85 -16.77 -4.42
C VAL A 110 -7.86 -18.23 -4.00
N LEU A 111 -7.08 -18.55 -2.97
CA LEU A 111 -7.06 -19.87 -2.34
C LEU A 111 -8.35 -20.07 -1.52
N SER A 112 -8.95 -21.26 -1.61
CA SER A 112 -10.09 -21.61 -0.76
C SER A 112 -9.68 -21.70 0.72
N ALA A 113 -10.62 -21.43 1.62
CA ALA A 113 -10.38 -21.49 3.08
C ALA A 113 -10.02 -22.89 3.62
N ASP A 114 -10.08 -23.93 2.77
CA ASP A 114 -9.61 -25.29 3.05
C ASP A 114 -8.27 -25.63 2.37
N GLY A 115 -7.64 -24.68 1.65
CA GLY A 115 -6.37 -24.88 0.93
C GLY A 115 -6.45 -25.71 -0.35
N THR A 116 -7.59 -26.35 -0.65
CA THR A 116 -7.67 -27.41 -1.69
C THR A 116 -7.93 -26.90 -3.12
N SER A 117 -8.20 -25.61 -3.31
CA SER A 117 -8.50 -25.05 -4.63
C SER A 117 -8.11 -23.59 -4.79
N LEU A 118 -7.61 -23.26 -5.98
CA LEU A 118 -7.48 -21.88 -6.45
C LEU A 118 -8.71 -21.51 -7.26
N SER A 119 -9.22 -20.29 -7.08
CA SER A 119 -10.33 -19.78 -7.89
C SER A 119 -10.04 -18.38 -8.42
N VAL A 120 -10.39 -18.15 -9.69
CA VAL A 120 -10.36 -16.82 -10.31
C VAL A 120 -11.69 -16.56 -11.00
N VAL A 121 -12.12 -15.29 -10.99
CA VAL A 121 -13.23 -14.83 -11.83
C VAL A 121 -12.63 -14.17 -13.06
N THR A 122 -13.11 -14.52 -14.25
CA THR A 122 -12.59 -13.96 -15.49
C THR A 122 -13.69 -13.70 -16.52
N PRO A 123 -13.68 -12.53 -17.20
CA PRO A 123 -14.54 -12.29 -18.35
C PRO A 123 -14.01 -12.99 -19.63
N ASP A 124 -12.82 -13.57 -19.61
CA ASP A 124 -12.19 -14.15 -20.80
C ASP A 124 -12.88 -15.44 -21.25
N GLU A 125 -13.38 -15.47 -22.49
CA GLU A 125 -14.09 -16.62 -23.07
C GLU A 125 -13.17 -17.81 -23.41
N ALA A 126 -11.84 -17.67 -23.37
CA ALA A 126 -10.90 -18.78 -23.64
C ALA A 126 -11.16 -20.01 -22.76
N VAL A 127 -11.64 -19.78 -21.52
CA VAL A 127 -12.05 -20.79 -20.54
C VAL A 127 -13.17 -21.71 -21.04
N LEU A 128 -14.01 -21.28 -21.98
CA LEU A 128 -15.07 -22.09 -22.57
C LEU A 128 -14.54 -23.24 -23.43
N THR A 129 -13.33 -23.08 -23.97
CA THR A 129 -12.68 -24.03 -24.88
C THR A 129 -11.39 -24.62 -24.33
N ALA A 130 -11.02 -24.27 -23.08
CA ALA A 130 -9.78 -24.68 -22.46
C ALA A 130 -9.56 -26.20 -22.49
N GLY A 131 -8.40 -26.62 -23.03
CA GLY A 131 -7.91 -27.99 -22.93
C GLY A 131 -7.26 -28.26 -21.57
N GLN A 132 -6.56 -27.27 -21.01
CA GLN A 132 -5.94 -27.32 -19.69
C GLN A 132 -6.11 -26.00 -18.93
N VAL A 133 -6.12 -26.09 -17.60
CA VAL A 133 -5.93 -24.94 -16.69
C VAL A 133 -4.72 -25.23 -15.81
N LEU A 134 -3.71 -24.37 -15.88
CA LEU A 134 -2.45 -24.46 -15.13
C LEU A 134 -2.36 -23.39 -14.05
N VAL A 135 -1.43 -23.59 -13.11
CA VAL A 135 -1.02 -22.59 -12.12
C VAL A 135 0.35 -22.05 -12.56
N GLY A 136 0.47 -20.73 -12.65
CA GLY A 136 1.72 -19.98 -12.75
C GLY A 136 1.78 -18.91 -11.65
N TRP A 137 2.66 -17.92 -11.77
CA TRP A 137 2.91 -16.94 -10.72
C TRP A 137 3.01 -15.51 -11.26
N SER A 138 2.70 -14.51 -10.43
CA SER A 138 2.86 -13.09 -10.77
C SER A 138 4.35 -12.78 -11.04
N GLY A 139 4.63 -12.09 -12.15
CA GLY A 139 6.01 -11.83 -12.60
C GLY A 139 6.59 -12.93 -13.50
N GLU A 140 5.89 -14.06 -13.65
CA GLU A 140 6.25 -15.15 -14.56
C GLU A 140 5.37 -15.19 -15.82
N GLY A 141 5.90 -15.77 -16.88
CA GLY A 141 5.18 -16.04 -18.13
C GLY A 141 4.26 -17.26 -18.07
N ASP A 142 3.83 -17.70 -19.26
CA ASP A 142 2.95 -18.85 -19.44
C ASP A 142 3.59 -20.16 -18.91
N PRO A 143 3.01 -20.81 -17.88
CA PRO A 143 3.54 -22.03 -17.28
C PRO A 143 3.49 -23.25 -18.22
N ALA A 144 2.76 -23.17 -19.34
CA ALA A 144 2.82 -24.22 -20.37
C ALA A 144 4.10 -24.17 -21.22
N ARG A 145 4.91 -23.10 -21.13
CA ARG A 145 6.17 -22.92 -21.88
C ARG A 145 7.33 -23.63 -21.19
N ASP A 146 7.19 -24.95 -21.13
CA ASP A 146 8.15 -25.88 -20.56
C ASP A 146 9.52 -25.81 -21.28
N ALA A 147 10.60 -26.12 -20.56
CA ALA A 147 12.01 -25.90 -20.96
C ALA A 147 12.54 -26.67 -22.20
N ALA A 148 11.64 -27.27 -22.99
CA ALA A 148 11.93 -28.03 -24.21
C ALA A 148 12.11 -27.15 -25.46
N THR A 149 11.56 -25.93 -25.48
CA THR A 149 11.86 -24.91 -26.51
C THR A 149 12.87 -23.90 -25.99
N ARG A 150 14.15 -24.27 -26.03
CA ARG A 150 15.27 -23.33 -25.74
C ARG A 150 15.59 -22.37 -26.90
N ASP A 151 14.65 -22.19 -27.84
CA ASP A 151 14.94 -21.66 -29.19
C ASP A 151 13.75 -20.89 -29.80
N ASP A 152 12.80 -20.42 -28.97
CA ASP A 152 11.59 -19.68 -29.40
C ASP A 152 11.44 -18.30 -28.73
N GLY A 153 12.33 -17.37 -29.12
CA GLY A 153 12.03 -15.93 -29.11
C GLY A 153 12.30 -15.16 -27.82
N GLY A 154 12.88 -15.77 -26.79
CA GLY A 154 13.46 -15.01 -25.67
C GLY A 154 14.71 -14.23 -26.11
N LEU A 155 15.19 -13.32 -25.25
CA LEU A 155 16.51 -12.71 -25.40
C LEU A 155 17.58 -13.81 -25.56
N GLY A 156 18.20 -13.97 -26.74
CA GLY A 156 19.14 -15.07 -27.02
C GLY A 156 20.35 -15.08 -26.08
N ASP A 157 21.07 -16.21 -25.96
CA ASP A 157 22.13 -16.44 -24.94
C ASP A 157 22.94 -15.19 -24.56
N GLY A 158 22.88 -14.81 -23.27
CA GLY A 158 23.78 -13.85 -22.67
C GLY A 158 25.22 -14.37 -22.61
N PRO A 159 26.19 -13.52 -22.25
CA PRO A 159 27.53 -14.00 -21.97
C PRO A 159 27.46 -15.10 -20.90
N ALA A 160 28.17 -16.20 -21.13
CA ALA A 160 28.29 -17.25 -20.13
C ALA A 160 28.80 -16.64 -18.82
N ALA A 161 28.40 -17.21 -17.68
CA ALA A 161 28.91 -16.86 -16.36
C ALA A 161 30.38 -17.28 -16.20
N SER A 162 31.28 -16.66 -16.97
CA SER A 162 32.72 -16.78 -16.80
C SER A 162 33.07 -16.16 -15.45
N GLY A 163 33.71 -16.95 -14.58
CA GLY A 163 33.91 -16.60 -13.17
C GLY A 163 34.54 -15.22 -13.02
N SER A 164 33.74 -14.27 -12.53
CA SER A 164 34.06 -12.86 -12.29
C SER A 164 34.95 -12.22 -13.37
N VAL A 165 34.37 -11.38 -14.23
CA VAL A 165 35.11 -10.18 -14.64
C VAL A 165 35.52 -9.50 -13.33
N PRO A 166 36.81 -9.33 -13.00
CA PRO A 166 37.18 -8.86 -11.68
C PRO A 166 36.67 -7.43 -11.53
N SER A 167 35.59 -7.24 -10.76
CA SER A 167 35.11 -5.89 -10.49
C SER A 167 36.26 -5.10 -9.88
N ALA A 168 36.59 -3.98 -10.54
CA ALA A 168 37.58 -3.02 -10.08
C ALA A 168 37.13 -2.25 -8.83
N ALA A 169 35.92 -2.57 -8.32
CA ALA A 169 35.40 -2.23 -7.01
C ALA A 169 36.51 -2.13 -5.94
N PRO A 170 36.69 -0.96 -5.31
CA PRO A 170 37.60 -0.82 -4.20
C PRO A 170 37.11 -1.65 -3.01
N TRP A 171 38.04 -2.08 -2.18
CA TRP A 171 37.70 -2.63 -0.87
C TRP A 171 37.48 -1.48 0.11
N LEU A 172 36.47 -1.59 0.96
CA LEU A 172 36.32 -0.71 2.11
C LEU A 172 37.41 -0.98 3.15
N ASP A 173 37.89 0.09 3.81
CA ASP A 173 38.81 0.00 4.95
C ASP A 173 38.13 -0.57 6.21
N LEU A 174 36.79 -0.46 6.30
CA LEU A 174 35.97 -0.96 7.40
C LEU A 174 34.96 -1.99 6.91
N ASP A 175 34.62 -2.93 7.78
CA ASP A 175 33.69 -4.01 7.51
C ASP A 175 32.43 -3.86 8.38
N PRO A 176 31.24 -3.65 7.82
CA PRO A 176 30.03 -3.42 8.58
C PRO A 176 29.48 -4.68 9.25
N GLY A 177 29.76 -5.86 8.68
CA GLY A 177 29.35 -7.16 9.22
C GLY A 177 30.25 -7.67 10.35
N THR A 178 31.31 -6.93 10.70
CA THR A 178 32.18 -7.26 11.83
C THR A 178 31.58 -6.77 13.15
N ALA A 179 31.55 -7.65 14.14
CA ALA A 179 31.07 -7.34 15.48
C ALA A 179 31.82 -6.14 16.10
N GLY A 180 31.05 -5.24 16.71
CA GLY A 180 31.55 -4.04 17.36
C GLY A 180 32.11 -4.30 18.77
N PRO A 181 32.36 -3.23 19.56
CA PRO A 181 33.01 -3.33 20.86
C PRO A 181 32.09 -3.84 21.99
N TYR A 182 30.78 -3.95 21.78
CA TYR A 182 29.81 -4.37 22.80
C TYR A 182 29.45 -5.85 22.65
N THR A 183 29.28 -6.54 23.78
CA THR A 183 28.57 -7.83 23.82
C THR A 183 27.07 -7.58 23.62
N VAL A 184 26.36 -8.53 23.01
CA VAL A 184 24.92 -8.42 22.74
C VAL A 184 24.14 -9.12 23.85
N GLU A 185 23.16 -8.42 24.44
CA GLU A 185 22.14 -8.98 25.34
C GLU A 185 20.79 -9.09 24.61
N ARG A 186 19.96 -10.06 25.00
CA ARG A 186 18.62 -10.28 24.43
C ARG A 186 17.53 -9.74 25.35
N ALA A 187 16.54 -9.06 24.77
CA ALA A 187 15.42 -8.43 25.47
C ALA A 187 14.06 -8.77 24.82
N ASP A 188 13.97 -9.96 24.24
CA ASP A 188 12.84 -10.50 23.48
C ASP A 188 11.50 -10.37 24.24
N TYR A 189 10.41 -10.21 23.48
CA TYR A 189 9.06 -10.21 24.00
C TYR A 189 8.13 -11.05 23.13
N ASP A 190 7.12 -11.64 23.76
CA ASP A 190 6.03 -12.35 23.12
C ASP A 190 4.74 -12.08 23.92
N LEU A 191 3.80 -11.37 23.31
CA LEU A 191 2.50 -11.04 23.92
C LEU A 191 1.41 -12.09 23.60
N GLY A 192 1.78 -13.17 22.92
CA GLY A 192 0.90 -14.27 22.50
C GLY A 192 0.40 -14.13 21.07
N ASP A 193 -0.11 -15.24 20.54
CA ASP A 193 -0.45 -15.41 19.11
C ASP A 193 -1.68 -14.60 18.67
N GLU A 194 -2.51 -14.15 19.61
CA GLU A 194 -3.67 -13.29 19.37
C GLU A 194 -3.57 -12.04 20.28
N ALA A 195 -2.51 -11.26 20.12
CA ALA A 195 -2.24 -10.05 20.90
C ALA A 195 -2.97 -8.82 20.35
N GLU A 196 -2.94 -8.61 19.03
CA GLU A 196 -3.44 -7.41 18.33
C GLU A 196 -4.50 -7.79 17.28
N GLU A 197 -5.36 -6.83 16.89
CA GLU A 197 -6.25 -6.96 15.73
C GLU A 197 -5.46 -6.61 14.46
N ILE A 198 -5.42 -7.50 13.47
CA ILE A 198 -4.65 -7.28 12.23
C ILE A 198 -5.40 -6.26 11.37
N TYR A 199 -4.73 -5.16 11.04
CA TYR A 199 -5.31 -4.11 10.21
C TYR A 199 -5.81 -4.67 8.86
N GLY A 200 -7.07 -4.34 8.53
CA GLY A 200 -7.71 -4.75 7.28
C GLY A 200 -8.27 -6.17 7.25
N PHE A 201 -8.04 -7.02 8.26
CA PHE A 201 -8.44 -8.44 8.23
C PHE A 201 -9.74 -8.72 9.01
N ASP A 202 -10.73 -7.83 8.92
CA ASP A 202 -12.10 -8.00 9.47
C ASP A 202 -12.19 -8.47 10.95
N GLY A 203 -11.28 -8.02 11.80
CA GLY A 203 -11.25 -8.36 13.22
C GLY A 203 -10.49 -9.65 13.56
N ALA A 204 -9.82 -10.28 12.59
CA ALA A 204 -8.85 -11.33 12.84
C ALA A 204 -7.69 -10.81 13.71
N ARG A 205 -7.07 -11.69 14.49
CA ARG A 205 -6.04 -11.33 15.46
C ARG A 205 -4.73 -12.06 15.17
N GLY A 206 -3.63 -11.39 15.48
CA GLY A 206 -2.28 -11.86 15.20
C GLY A 206 -1.33 -11.64 16.37
N GLU A 207 -0.11 -12.12 16.22
CA GLU A 207 0.90 -12.10 17.26
C GLU A 207 1.54 -10.72 17.42
N MET A 208 2.04 -10.43 18.63
CA MET A 208 2.95 -9.29 18.86
C MET A 208 4.19 -9.81 19.58
N ARG A 209 5.17 -10.25 18.80
CA ARG A 209 6.44 -10.81 19.29
C ARG A 209 7.65 -10.34 18.49
N ALA A 210 8.80 -10.28 19.14
CA ALA A 210 10.06 -9.94 18.50
C ALA A 210 11.28 -10.49 19.24
N ALA A 211 12.33 -10.77 18.47
CA ALA A 211 13.68 -10.91 18.98
C ALA A 211 14.31 -9.50 19.12
N VAL A 212 14.88 -9.20 20.28
CA VAL A 212 15.43 -7.86 20.57
C VAL A 212 16.88 -7.97 21.02
N TYR A 213 17.76 -7.25 20.33
CA TYR A 213 19.21 -7.30 20.49
C TYR A 213 19.69 -5.93 20.95
N LEU A 214 20.40 -5.88 22.08
CA LEU A 214 20.90 -4.64 22.68
C LEU A 214 22.41 -4.75 22.97
N PRO A 215 23.17 -3.64 22.91
CA PRO A 215 24.53 -3.56 23.44
C PRO A 215 24.52 -3.62 24.97
N GLU A 216 25.13 -4.68 25.53
CA GLU A 216 25.28 -4.87 26.96
C GLU A 216 26.09 -3.71 27.57
N GLY A 217 25.53 -3.07 28.61
CA GLY A 217 26.21 -2.03 29.38
C GLY A 217 26.36 -0.66 28.69
N LEU A 218 25.91 -0.50 27.43
CA LEU A 218 25.86 0.82 26.79
C LEU A 218 24.65 1.61 27.31
N ALA A 219 24.94 2.74 27.95
CA ALA A 219 23.93 3.62 28.55
C ALA A 219 23.52 4.76 27.60
N GLY A 220 22.23 5.11 27.63
CA GLY A 220 21.62 6.13 26.77
C GLY A 220 20.64 5.52 25.77
N GLU A 221 20.03 6.40 24.99
CA GLU A 221 19.14 6.05 23.88
C GLU A 221 19.96 5.57 22.67
N LEU A 222 19.46 4.55 21.98
CA LEU A 222 20.13 3.83 20.89
C LEU A 222 19.28 3.96 19.62
N PRO A 223 19.88 4.20 18.43
CA PRO A 223 19.12 4.17 17.17
C PRO A 223 18.47 2.80 17.00
N VAL A 224 17.23 2.80 16.52
CA VAL A 224 16.39 1.58 16.45
C VAL A 224 16.37 1.05 15.02
N ALA A 225 16.68 -0.23 14.84
CA ALA A 225 16.49 -0.94 13.58
C ALA A 225 15.35 -1.96 13.72
N ILE A 226 14.27 -1.81 12.95
CA ILE A 226 13.21 -2.82 12.85
C ILE A 226 13.51 -3.72 11.66
N LEU A 227 13.51 -5.04 11.87
CA LEU A 227 13.66 -6.04 10.81
C LEU A 227 12.34 -6.81 10.67
N LEU A 228 11.76 -6.86 9.46
CA LEU A 228 10.50 -7.53 9.17
C LEU A 228 10.72 -8.65 8.13
N HIS A 229 10.31 -9.88 8.45
CA HIS A 229 10.33 -10.96 7.47
C HIS A 229 9.16 -10.88 6.48
N GLY A 230 9.34 -11.53 5.33
CA GLY A 230 8.35 -11.57 4.26
C GLY A 230 7.40 -12.75 4.32
N GLN A 231 6.78 -13.02 3.17
CA GLN A 231 5.98 -14.23 2.95
C GLN A 231 6.91 -15.45 2.95
N HIS A 232 6.54 -16.44 3.74
CA HIS A 232 7.11 -17.78 3.82
C HIS A 232 6.15 -18.60 4.69
N ILE A 233 6.16 -19.93 4.52
CA ILE A 233 5.32 -20.81 5.34
C ILE A 233 5.57 -20.56 6.84
N ALA A 234 4.47 -20.31 7.55
CA ALA A 234 4.45 -19.92 8.96
C ALA A 234 4.27 -21.13 9.89
N CYS A 235 3.65 -22.20 9.42
CA CYS A 235 3.29 -23.40 10.18
C CYS A 235 3.67 -24.64 9.36
N ALA A 236 4.78 -25.30 9.72
CA ALA A 236 5.25 -26.52 9.07
C ALA A 236 4.38 -27.72 9.44
N THR A 237 4.10 -28.60 8.47
CA THR A 237 3.21 -29.76 8.67
C THR A 237 3.59 -30.95 7.77
N ASP A 238 3.27 -32.17 8.21
CA ASP A 238 3.30 -33.38 7.36
C ASP A 238 1.94 -33.59 6.62
N ASP A 239 0.99 -32.66 6.76
CA ASP A 239 -0.35 -32.70 6.17
C ASP A 239 -0.57 -31.51 5.21
N ASP A 240 -0.32 -31.75 3.92
CA ASP A 240 -0.47 -30.81 2.80
C ASP A 240 -1.89 -30.22 2.64
N GLN A 241 -2.87 -30.67 3.44
CA GLN A 241 -4.27 -30.23 3.40
C GLN A 241 -4.68 -29.42 4.65
N ALA A 242 -3.72 -29.01 5.49
CA ALA A 242 -4.01 -28.23 6.68
C ALA A 242 -4.55 -26.82 6.32
N PRO A 243 -5.73 -26.42 6.83
CA PRO A 243 -6.36 -25.16 6.45
C PRO A 243 -5.53 -23.96 6.97
N PRO A 244 -5.53 -22.80 6.27
CA PRO A 244 -4.74 -21.62 6.62
C PRO A 244 -5.26 -20.87 7.86
N VAL A 245 -5.30 -21.52 9.01
CA VAL A 245 -5.71 -20.95 10.30
C VAL A 245 -4.50 -20.43 11.08
N TRP A 246 -4.73 -19.38 11.86
CA TRP A 246 -3.82 -18.85 12.88
C TRP A 246 -4.53 -18.83 14.24
N PRO A 247 -3.88 -19.19 15.37
CA PRO A 247 -2.51 -19.73 15.48
C PRO A 247 -2.32 -21.08 14.78
N CYS A 248 -1.07 -21.54 14.63
CA CYS A 248 -0.78 -22.86 14.05
C CYS A 248 -1.55 -23.98 14.78
N ALA A 249 -2.08 -24.94 14.01
CA ALA A 249 -2.97 -25.98 14.51
C ALA A 249 -2.25 -27.07 15.33
N GLU A 250 -3.02 -27.89 16.07
CA GLU A 250 -2.45 -29.02 16.83
C GLU A 250 -1.83 -30.05 15.86
N GLY A 251 -0.49 -30.15 15.89
CA GLY A 251 0.29 -31.00 15.00
C GLY A 251 1.22 -30.22 14.07
N GLU A 252 0.95 -28.93 13.85
CA GLU A 252 1.83 -28.02 13.11
C GLU A 252 2.96 -27.49 14.01
N THR A 253 4.07 -27.08 13.39
CA THR A 253 5.20 -26.42 14.08
C THR A 253 5.40 -25.02 13.51
N GLU A 254 5.32 -23.98 14.35
CA GLU A 254 5.59 -22.62 13.89
C GLU A 254 7.04 -22.47 13.39
N ILE A 255 7.20 -21.87 12.22
CA ILE A 255 8.50 -21.49 11.65
C ILE A 255 8.81 -20.05 12.13
N PRO A 256 9.83 -19.85 12.98
CA PRO A 256 10.11 -18.55 13.59
C PRO A 256 10.91 -17.65 12.65
N SER A 257 10.32 -17.28 11.51
CA SER A 257 10.94 -16.53 10.41
C SER A 257 11.69 -15.26 10.84
N TYR A 258 11.24 -14.60 11.90
CA TYR A 258 11.87 -13.41 12.49
C TYR A 258 13.25 -13.67 13.14
N LEU A 259 13.57 -14.92 13.50
CA LEU A 259 14.89 -15.30 14.02
C LEU A 259 15.96 -15.43 12.93
N GLY A 260 15.57 -15.41 11.65
CA GLY A 260 16.49 -15.58 10.51
C GLY A 260 17.56 -14.50 10.34
N TYR A 261 17.47 -13.39 11.09
CA TYR A 261 18.30 -12.19 10.94
C TYR A 261 19.28 -11.95 12.10
N ASP A 262 19.63 -12.99 12.88
CA ASP A 262 20.64 -12.91 13.95
C ASP A 262 21.94 -12.22 13.49
N GLY A 263 22.47 -12.54 12.30
CA GLY A 263 23.72 -11.97 11.76
C GLY A 263 23.73 -10.44 11.68
N PRO A 264 22.87 -9.80 10.86
CA PRO A 264 22.77 -8.35 10.82
C PRO A 264 22.35 -7.74 12.17
N ALA A 265 21.51 -8.42 12.95
CA ALA A 265 21.07 -7.92 14.25
C ALA A 265 22.21 -7.87 15.30
N GLU A 266 23.05 -8.91 15.37
CA GLU A 266 24.23 -8.93 16.23
C GLU A 266 25.32 -7.97 15.74
N ALA A 267 25.54 -7.87 14.42
CA ALA A 267 26.48 -6.92 13.83
C ALA A 267 26.09 -5.47 14.17
N LEU A 268 24.81 -5.12 14.09
CA LEU A 268 24.31 -3.81 14.51
C LEU A 268 24.34 -3.65 16.03
N ALA A 269 23.75 -4.56 16.82
CA ALA A 269 23.67 -4.41 18.27
C ALA A 269 25.05 -4.28 18.93
N SER A 270 26.04 -5.08 18.50
CA SER A 270 27.43 -4.99 18.98
C SER A 270 28.14 -3.68 18.61
N ASN A 271 27.66 -2.96 17.60
CA ASN A 271 28.11 -1.62 17.20
C ASN A 271 27.29 -0.46 17.82
N GLY A 272 26.30 -0.75 18.68
CA GLY A 272 25.62 0.28 19.50
C GLY A 272 24.17 0.61 19.11
N TYR A 273 23.46 -0.32 18.48
CA TYR A 273 22.08 -0.15 18.00
C TYR A 273 21.10 -0.99 18.82
N ALA A 274 19.84 -0.57 18.91
CA ALA A 274 18.76 -1.45 19.36
C ALA A 274 18.12 -2.11 18.13
N VAL A 275 18.20 -3.42 18.01
CA VAL A 275 17.61 -4.14 16.86
C VAL A 275 16.41 -4.95 17.31
N VAL A 276 15.29 -4.85 16.59
CA VAL A 276 14.04 -5.54 16.88
C VAL A 276 13.59 -6.27 15.62
N SER A 277 13.70 -7.59 15.62
CA SER A 277 13.25 -8.45 14.52
C SER A 277 11.85 -8.97 14.83
N ILE A 278 10.84 -8.51 14.09
CA ILE A 278 9.41 -8.72 14.37
C ILE A 278 8.82 -9.89 13.57
N SER A 279 7.86 -10.59 14.17
CA SER A 279 7.09 -11.66 13.52
C SER A 279 5.88 -11.12 12.78
N ALA A 280 5.55 -11.74 11.65
CA ALA A 280 4.38 -11.47 10.81
C ALA A 280 3.72 -12.77 10.31
N ASN A 281 3.84 -13.84 11.09
CA ASN A 281 3.36 -15.18 10.79
C ASN A 281 1.82 -15.23 10.68
N ALA A 282 1.07 -14.52 11.52
CA ALA A 282 -0.39 -14.41 11.34
C ALA A 282 -0.77 -13.74 10.02
N ILE A 283 -0.02 -12.71 9.60
CA ILE A 283 -0.25 -12.06 8.30
C ILE A 283 0.06 -13.02 7.16
N ASN A 284 1.19 -13.75 7.21
CA ASN A 284 1.54 -14.78 6.21
C ASN A 284 0.45 -15.85 6.07
N ARG A 285 -0.17 -16.25 7.19
CA ARG A 285 -1.17 -17.33 7.25
C ARG A 285 -2.57 -16.87 6.82
N LEU A 286 -2.93 -15.61 7.04
CA LEU A 286 -4.29 -15.09 6.84
C LEU A 286 -4.47 -14.19 5.60
N ASN A 287 -3.39 -13.67 5.02
CA ASN A 287 -3.49 -12.66 3.95
C ASN A 287 -4.28 -13.12 2.71
N GLY A 288 -4.12 -14.36 2.26
CA GLY A 288 -4.85 -14.91 1.10
C GLY A 288 -6.36 -15.05 1.30
N MET A 289 -6.86 -15.00 2.55
CA MET A 289 -8.30 -15.03 2.87
C MET A 289 -8.88 -13.65 3.21
N HIS A 290 -8.07 -12.74 3.73
CA HIS A 290 -8.54 -11.51 4.39
C HIS A 290 -7.95 -10.20 3.83
N GLY A 291 -6.78 -10.24 3.20
CA GLY A 291 -6.11 -9.03 2.70
C GLY A 291 -6.51 -8.70 1.26
N SER A 292 -7.00 -7.47 1.02
CA SER A 292 -7.29 -6.99 -0.34
C SER A 292 -6.04 -6.68 -1.19
N ASP A 293 -4.87 -6.67 -0.55
CA ASP A 293 -3.58 -6.19 -1.06
C ASP A 293 -2.42 -7.19 -0.77
N GLN A 294 -2.75 -8.46 -0.50
CA GLN A 294 -1.81 -9.49 -0.05
C GLN A 294 -1.12 -9.23 1.32
N GLY A 295 -1.63 -8.27 2.10
CA GLY A 295 -1.20 -7.97 3.47
C GLY A 295 -0.13 -6.87 3.59
N THR A 296 0.10 -6.07 2.56
CA THR A 296 1.09 -4.97 2.57
C THR A 296 0.70 -3.89 3.60
N ASP A 297 -0.56 -3.42 3.61
CA ASP A 297 -1.10 -2.48 4.61
C ASP A 297 -1.03 -3.07 6.01
N ALA A 298 -1.39 -4.35 6.18
CA ALA A 298 -1.32 -5.05 7.46
C ALA A 298 0.12 -5.07 8.03
N ARG A 299 1.13 -5.32 7.19
CA ARG A 299 2.56 -5.25 7.57
C ARG A 299 3.01 -3.82 7.88
N GLY A 300 2.56 -2.84 7.09
CA GLY A 300 2.84 -1.43 7.32
C GLY A 300 2.31 -0.95 8.67
N HIS A 301 1.10 -1.37 9.03
CA HIS A 301 0.51 -1.13 10.34
C HIS A 301 1.25 -1.86 11.47
N LEU A 302 1.51 -3.17 11.32
CA LEU A 302 2.26 -3.97 12.29
C LEU A 302 3.61 -3.35 12.70
N VAL A 303 4.36 -2.77 11.75
CA VAL A 303 5.61 -2.04 12.04
C VAL A 303 5.36 -0.81 12.92
N LEU A 304 4.30 -0.03 12.63
CA LEU A 304 3.95 1.16 13.40
C LEU A 304 3.38 0.82 14.79
N ASP A 305 2.64 -0.28 14.91
CA ASP A 305 2.09 -0.78 16.16
C ASP A 305 3.21 -1.33 17.07
N HIS A 306 4.19 -2.05 16.51
CA HIS A 306 5.43 -2.39 17.22
C HIS A 306 6.23 -1.16 17.65
N LEU A 307 6.39 -0.14 16.79
CA LEU A 307 7.06 1.11 17.18
C LEU A 307 6.28 1.85 18.29
N ALA A 308 4.95 1.80 18.30
CA ALA A 308 4.12 2.37 19.37
C ALA A 308 4.26 1.58 20.69
N LEU A 309 4.32 0.25 20.62
CA LEU A 309 4.60 -0.63 21.75
C LEU A 309 6.00 -0.38 22.33
N LEU A 310 7.01 -0.24 21.48
CA LEU A 310 8.39 0.12 21.86
C LEU A 310 8.45 1.51 22.50
N ARG A 311 7.71 2.50 21.98
CA ARG A 311 7.58 3.83 22.61
C ARG A 311 6.99 3.75 24.02
N ALA A 312 6.02 2.87 24.24
CA ALA A 312 5.45 2.65 25.56
C ALA A 312 6.45 1.95 26.51
N ALA A 313 7.19 0.94 26.01
CA ALA A 313 8.20 0.20 26.76
C ALA A 313 9.44 1.04 27.12
N ASP A 314 9.82 1.97 26.26
CA ASP A 314 10.87 2.95 26.54
C ASP A 314 10.44 3.94 27.63
N ALA A 315 9.22 4.47 27.54
CA ALA A 315 8.67 5.40 28.53
C ALA A 315 8.42 4.75 29.91
N GLY A 316 8.27 3.43 30.00
CA GLY A 316 8.16 2.71 31.25
C GLY A 316 7.76 1.23 31.10
N PRO A 317 7.64 0.48 32.21
CA PRO A 317 7.32 -0.95 32.16
C PRO A 317 5.96 -1.23 31.50
N VAL A 318 5.96 -2.12 30.50
CA VAL A 318 4.77 -2.67 29.83
C VAL A 318 4.62 -4.15 30.23
N GLU A 319 3.39 -4.62 30.43
CA GLU A 319 3.14 -6.03 30.76
C GLU A 319 3.55 -6.94 29.58
N GLY A 320 4.27 -8.02 29.87
CA GLY A 320 4.85 -8.92 28.85
C GLY A 320 6.19 -8.45 28.26
N ILE A 321 6.64 -7.22 28.55
CA ILE A 321 7.93 -6.70 28.05
C ILE A 321 8.91 -6.48 29.20
N GLY A 322 10.15 -6.93 29.03
CA GLY A 322 11.21 -6.74 30.02
C GLY A 322 11.59 -5.26 30.21
N SER A 323 11.90 -4.86 31.45
CA SER A 323 12.35 -3.49 31.78
C SER A 323 13.69 -3.08 31.17
N ALA A 324 14.30 -3.94 30.33
CA ALA A 324 15.59 -3.69 29.69
C ALA A 324 15.54 -2.57 28.65
N LEU A 325 14.34 -2.25 28.13
CA LEU A 325 14.11 -1.21 27.10
C LEU A 325 13.84 0.20 27.66
N VAL A 326 13.61 0.34 28.97
CA VAL A 326 13.20 1.63 29.57
C VAL A 326 14.31 2.67 29.46
N GLY A 327 14.06 3.75 28.70
CA GLY A 327 15.02 4.82 28.43
C GLY A 327 16.25 4.36 27.62
N ARG A 328 16.03 3.53 26.59
CA ARG A 328 17.06 2.96 25.71
C ARG A 328 16.80 3.20 24.22
N LEU A 329 15.63 3.66 23.80
CA LEU A 329 15.23 3.65 22.38
C LEU A 329 15.13 5.06 21.79
N ASP A 330 16.03 5.38 20.86
CA ASP A 330 15.97 6.61 20.06
C ASP A 330 14.98 6.41 18.90
N LEU A 331 13.70 6.65 19.19
CA LEU A 331 12.61 6.54 18.21
C LEU A 331 12.49 7.76 17.28
N ASP A 332 13.40 8.73 17.41
CA ASP A 332 13.65 9.81 16.45
C ASP A 332 14.74 9.42 15.42
N ARG A 333 15.39 8.24 15.56
CA ARG A 333 16.29 7.62 14.56
C ARG A 333 16.00 6.14 14.36
N VAL A 334 15.04 5.87 13.48
CA VAL A 334 14.55 4.53 13.13
C VAL A 334 15.00 4.14 11.72
N GLY A 335 15.58 2.95 11.57
CA GLY A 335 15.78 2.27 10.29
C GLY A 335 14.83 1.09 10.15
N LEU A 336 14.31 0.84 8.94
CA LEU A 336 13.43 -0.29 8.66
C LEU A 336 14.05 -1.18 7.58
N MET A 337 14.23 -2.47 7.87
CA MET A 337 14.56 -3.50 6.89
C MET A 337 13.36 -4.43 6.73
N GLY A 338 13.01 -4.74 5.49
CA GLY A 338 11.93 -5.68 5.20
C GLY A 338 12.31 -6.61 4.07
N HIS A 339 12.13 -7.92 4.26
CA HIS A 339 12.39 -8.92 3.24
C HIS A 339 11.10 -9.24 2.45
N SER A 340 11.13 -9.35 1.11
CA SER A 340 9.98 -9.83 0.32
C SER A 340 8.73 -8.94 0.49
N ARG A 341 7.55 -9.50 0.79
CA ARG A 341 6.33 -8.74 1.17
C ARG A 341 6.55 -7.90 2.43
N GLY A 342 7.52 -8.25 3.27
CA GLY A 342 8.00 -7.40 4.37
C GLY A 342 8.72 -6.14 3.87
N GLY A 343 9.38 -6.20 2.70
CA GLY A 343 9.98 -5.05 2.02
C GLY A 343 8.93 -4.01 1.61
N ASP A 344 7.86 -4.46 0.98
CA ASP A 344 6.68 -3.63 0.70
C ASP A 344 6.05 -3.11 2.00
N GLY A 345 5.94 -3.98 3.01
CA GLY A 345 5.50 -3.60 4.36
C GLY A 345 6.30 -2.47 5.02
N VAL A 346 7.64 -2.43 4.91
CA VAL A 346 8.44 -1.35 5.51
C VAL A 346 8.41 -0.06 4.70
N VAL A 347 8.35 -0.13 3.37
CA VAL A 347 8.09 1.05 2.53
C VAL A 347 6.71 1.63 2.88
N ARG A 348 5.72 0.76 3.01
CA ARG A 348 4.36 1.13 3.40
C ARG A 348 4.30 1.75 4.79
N ALA A 349 5.04 1.22 5.78
CA ALA A 349 5.16 1.80 7.11
C ALA A 349 5.73 3.23 7.08
N ALA A 350 6.77 3.47 6.29
CA ALA A 350 7.37 4.79 6.12
C ALA A 350 6.40 5.79 5.46
N VAL A 351 5.72 5.37 4.40
CA VAL A 351 4.66 6.15 3.73
C VAL A 351 3.50 6.46 4.67
N LEU A 352 3.02 5.47 5.43
CA LEU A 352 1.95 5.65 6.41
C LEU A 352 2.36 6.62 7.51
N ASN A 353 3.56 6.48 8.07
CA ASN A 353 4.13 7.38 9.08
C ASN A 353 4.12 8.84 8.61
N ALA A 354 4.63 9.10 7.40
CA ALA A 354 4.62 10.43 6.78
C ALA A 354 3.20 10.94 6.48
N SER A 355 2.24 10.04 6.20
CA SER A 355 0.84 10.38 5.94
C SER A 355 0.02 10.70 7.20
N THR A 356 0.47 10.27 8.39
CA THR A 356 -0.37 10.34 9.60
C THR A 356 -0.76 11.79 9.93
N LEU A 357 -2.07 12.06 9.89
CA LEU A 357 -2.64 13.40 9.90
C LEU A 357 -2.50 14.11 11.27
N VAL A 358 -1.30 14.63 11.54
CA VAL A 358 -0.96 15.63 12.58
C VAL A 358 -1.72 15.42 13.89
N GLY A 359 -1.48 14.30 14.56
CA GLY A 359 -2.16 14.02 15.83
C GLY A 359 -2.05 12.63 16.45
N ALA A 360 -1.22 11.71 15.94
CA ALA A 360 -0.95 10.43 16.60
C ALA A 360 -0.36 10.66 18.01
N PRO A 361 -0.75 9.88 19.05
CA PRO A 361 -0.15 9.99 20.38
C PRO A 361 1.37 9.73 20.33
N GLY A 362 2.16 10.76 20.64
CA GLY A 362 3.62 10.71 20.55
C GLY A 362 4.21 11.22 19.23
N GLY A 363 3.38 11.52 18.22
CA GLY A 363 3.84 12.00 16.91
C GLY A 363 4.32 10.87 15.96
N PRO A 364 4.71 11.22 14.72
CA PRO A 364 5.36 10.29 13.81
C PRO A 364 6.70 9.82 14.37
N PHE A 365 7.18 8.67 13.92
CA PHE A 365 8.52 8.15 14.24
C PHE A 365 9.57 8.76 13.32
N GLY A 366 10.80 8.90 13.81
CA GLY A 366 11.94 9.38 13.03
C GLY A 366 12.50 8.33 12.07
N ILE A 367 11.68 7.83 11.14
CA ILE A 367 12.12 6.87 10.10
C ILE A 367 13.10 7.61 9.16
N ALA A 368 14.38 7.30 9.31
CA ALA A 368 15.49 7.95 8.62
C ALA A 368 16.20 7.02 7.63
N SER A 369 15.76 5.76 7.51
CA SER A 369 16.36 4.78 6.60
C SER A 369 15.39 3.64 6.27
N VAL A 370 15.29 3.24 5.01
CA VAL A 370 14.50 2.08 4.57
C VAL A 370 15.33 1.18 3.65
N LEU A 371 15.42 -0.11 3.96
CA LEU A 371 16.13 -1.12 3.18
C LEU A 371 15.19 -2.27 2.81
N PRO A 372 14.56 -2.22 1.63
CA PRO A 372 13.82 -3.34 1.08
C PRO A 372 14.79 -4.42 0.56
N LEU A 373 14.75 -5.61 1.14
CA LEU A 373 15.55 -6.77 0.77
C LEU A 373 14.68 -7.71 -0.08
N ALA A 374 15.14 -8.06 -1.28
CA ALA A 374 14.44 -8.88 -2.27
C ALA A 374 12.90 -8.63 -2.31
N PRO A 375 12.44 -7.36 -2.44
CA PRO A 375 11.08 -7.02 -2.04
C PRO A 375 10.07 -7.21 -3.18
N THR A 376 8.81 -7.47 -2.83
CA THR A 376 7.69 -7.22 -3.75
C THR A 376 7.46 -5.72 -3.91
N ASP A 377 6.79 -5.27 -4.98
CA ASP A 377 6.13 -3.96 -5.02
C ASP A 377 4.80 -4.12 -5.76
N PHE A 378 3.74 -4.49 -5.03
CA PHE A 378 2.46 -4.78 -5.67
C PHE A 378 1.72 -3.52 -6.11
N THR A 379 2.07 -2.33 -5.61
CA THR A 379 1.27 -1.10 -5.80
C THR A 379 1.99 0.01 -6.55
N ARG A 380 3.28 -0.14 -6.87
CA ARG A 380 4.13 0.95 -7.41
C ARG A 380 4.23 2.09 -6.40
N THR A 381 4.52 1.77 -5.13
CA THR A 381 4.54 2.77 -4.05
C THR A 381 5.85 3.56 -4.05
N ALA A 382 5.77 4.84 -4.41
CA ALA A 382 6.91 5.76 -4.33
C ALA A 382 7.16 6.21 -2.87
N LEU A 383 8.44 6.17 -2.44
CA LEU A 383 8.89 6.47 -1.08
C LEU A 383 9.58 7.85 -0.99
N PRO A 384 9.00 8.83 -0.28
CA PRO A 384 9.55 10.17 -0.14
C PRO A 384 10.58 10.33 0.99
N ASP A 385 11.47 11.31 0.84
CA ASP A 385 12.29 11.98 1.87
C ASP A 385 13.24 11.11 2.72
N VAL A 386 13.38 9.82 2.41
CA VAL A 386 14.17 8.85 3.19
C VAL A 386 15.21 8.15 2.31
N PRO A 387 16.50 8.11 2.71
CA PRO A 387 17.52 7.31 2.05
C PRO A 387 17.10 5.84 1.94
N THR A 388 17.16 5.30 0.73
CA THR A 388 16.61 3.98 0.40
C THR A 388 17.63 3.11 -0.32
N ALA A 389 17.87 1.88 0.15
CA ALA A 389 18.69 0.90 -0.56
C ALA A 389 17.88 -0.38 -0.80
N VAL A 390 17.65 -0.75 -2.06
CA VAL A 390 17.01 -2.03 -2.40
C VAL A 390 18.08 -3.07 -2.71
N VAL A 391 18.00 -4.22 -2.05
CA VAL A 391 18.88 -5.38 -2.35
C VAL A 391 18.14 -6.35 -3.26
N LEU A 392 18.67 -6.61 -4.46
CA LEU A 392 18.08 -7.46 -5.49
C LEU A 392 18.93 -8.73 -5.70
N PRO A 393 18.41 -9.95 -5.48
CA PRO A 393 19.16 -11.18 -5.76
C PRO A 393 19.08 -11.52 -7.25
N TYR A 394 20.21 -11.66 -7.95
CA TYR A 394 20.18 -11.91 -9.40
C TYR A 394 19.53 -13.25 -9.80
N CYS A 395 19.63 -14.23 -8.91
CA CYS A 395 19.08 -15.57 -9.04
C CYS A 395 17.89 -15.79 -8.08
N ASP A 396 17.11 -14.74 -7.82
CA ASP A 396 15.83 -14.83 -7.13
C ASP A 396 14.88 -15.75 -7.92
N GLY A 397 14.47 -16.85 -7.30
CA GLY A 397 13.55 -17.83 -7.84
C GLY A 397 12.11 -17.64 -7.41
N ASP A 398 11.83 -16.73 -6.47
CA ASP A 398 10.49 -16.44 -5.96
C ASP A 398 9.92 -15.15 -6.56
N LEU A 399 10.70 -14.07 -6.62
CA LEU A 399 10.40 -12.83 -7.32
C LEU A 399 11.30 -12.68 -8.55
N THR A 400 11.11 -13.58 -9.51
CA THR A 400 11.96 -13.71 -10.70
C THR A 400 12.04 -12.43 -11.53
N ASP A 401 11.03 -11.56 -11.52
CA ASP A 401 11.03 -10.28 -12.25
C ASP A 401 11.88 -9.18 -11.59
N LEU A 402 12.27 -9.32 -10.31
CA LEU A 402 12.96 -8.29 -9.52
C LEU A 402 12.18 -6.96 -9.42
N GLN A 403 10.84 -7.01 -9.41
CA GLN A 403 9.94 -5.83 -9.32
C GLN A 403 10.28 -4.81 -8.23
N GLY A 404 10.98 -5.22 -7.17
CA GLY A 404 11.54 -4.34 -6.13
C GLY A 404 12.39 -3.16 -6.63
N GLN A 405 12.93 -3.25 -7.86
CA GLN A 405 13.61 -2.15 -8.55
C GLN A 405 12.73 -0.88 -8.68
N HIS A 406 11.39 -1.02 -8.66
CA HIS A 406 10.45 0.10 -8.69
C HIS A 406 10.65 1.10 -7.55
N TYR A 407 10.99 0.68 -6.33
CA TYR A 407 11.20 1.63 -5.21
C TYR A 407 12.30 2.67 -5.47
N ILE A 408 13.31 2.32 -6.26
CA ILE A 408 14.35 3.27 -6.70
C ILE A 408 13.84 4.07 -7.90
N ASN A 409 13.25 3.39 -8.88
CA ASN A 409 12.84 3.99 -10.14
C ASN A 409 11.70 5.01 -10.02
N ASP A 410 10.66 4.68 -9.26
CA ASP A 410 9.47 5.51 -9.10
C ASP A 410 9.75 6.69 -8.15
N SER A 411 10.52 6.46 -7.09
CA SER A 411 10.78 7.47 -6.06
C SER A 411 11.76 8.58 -6.49
N ARG A 412 12.71 8.28 -7.39
CA ARG A 412 13.88 9.15 -7.67
C ARG A 412 13.59 10.57 -8.16
N HIS A 413 12.43 10.79 -8.77
CA HIS A 413 11.96 12.10 -9.23
C HIS A 413 10.54 12.44 -8.71
N ALA A 414 9.94 11.61 -7.85
CA ALA A 414 8.54 11.72 -7.43
C ALA A 414 8.26 12.93 -6.52
N PHE A 415 9.23 13.36 -5.72
CA PHE A 415 8.98 14.24 -4.57
C PHE A 415 9.86 15.48 -4.49
N GLY A 416 10.87 15.61 -5.36
CA GLY A 416 11.83 16.72 -5.34
C GLY A 416 12.68 16.76 -4.07
N ASP A 417 12.92 15.59 -3.46
CA ASP A 417 13.65 15.44 -2.20
C ASP A 417 15.17 15.37 -2.41
N ASP A 418 15.90 15.32 -1.29
CA ASP A 418 17.35 15.36 -1.26
C ASP A 418 17.92 14.15 -0.52
N VAL A 419 17.73 12.94 -1.06
CA VAL A 419 18.19 11.69 -0.44
C VAL A 419 18.81 10.72 -1.44
N LEU A 420 19.81 9.96 -0.98
CA LEU A 420 20.44 8.89 -1.75
C LEU A 420 19.49 7.71 -1.92
N ARG A 421 19.39 7.18 -3.15
CA ARG A 421 18.67 5.95 -3.44
C ARG A 421 19.55 4.99 -4.24
N SER A 422 19.59 3.72 -3.85
CA SER A 422 20.53 2.74 -4.42
C SER A 422 19.87 1.40 -4.74
N SER A 423 20.10 0.87 -5.93
CA SER A 423 19.86 -0.55 -6.25
C SER A 423 21.14 -1.34 -6.04
N VAL A 424 21.09 -2.41 -5.25
CA VAL A 424 22.22 -3.28 -4.92
C VAL A 424 21.94 -4.67 -5.49
N LEU A 425 22.44 -4.94 -6.70
CA LEU A 425 22.29 -6.21 -7.39
C LEU A 425 23.34 -7.22 -6.92
N VAL A 426 22.91 -8.30 -6.27
CA VAL A 426 23.79 -9.35 -5.74
C VAL A 426 23.81 -10.53 -6.71
N MET A 427 24.91 -10.66 -7.47
CA MET A 427 25.06 -11.71 -8.46
C MET A 427 25.20 -13.09 -7.78
N GLY A 428 24.43 -14.06 -8.23
CA GLY A 428 24.49 -15.43 -7.71
C GLY A 428 23.75 -15.67 -6.39
N ALA A 429 23.05 -14.65 -5.85
CA ALA A 429 22.16 -14.80 -4.70
C ALA A 429 20.71 -15.09 -5.12
N ASN A 430 19.98 -15.81 -4.27
CA ASN A 430 18.57 -16.14 -4.38
C ASN A 430 17.73 -15.40 -3.33
N HIS A 431 16.44 -15.69 -3.28
CA HIS A 431 15.53 -15.08 -2.32
C HIS A 431 15.84 -15.53 -0.88
N ASN A 432 15.89 -16.84 -0.65
CA ASN A 432 15.77 -17.38 0.71
C ASN A 432 17.03 -17.28 1.57
N ALA A 433 18.23 -17.30 0.98
CA ALA A 433 19.47 -17.48 1.75
C ALA A 433 19.90 -16.25 2.58
N PHE A 434 19.21 -15.11 2.45
CA PHE A 434 19.36 -13.98 3.39
C PHE A 434 18.70 -14.22 4.75
N ASN A 435 17.94 -15.31 4.90
CA ASN A 435 17.30 -15.73 6.15
C ASN A 435 17.77 -17.15 6.52
N THR A 436 18.34 -17.31 7.73
CA THR A 436 18.86 -18.62 8.20
C THR A 436 17.78 -19.65 8.53
N VAL A 437 16.54 -19.21 8.79
CA VAL A 437 15.38 -20.09 9.07
C VAL A 437 14.79 -20.62 7.75
N TRP A 438 14.60 -19.76 6.75
CA TRP A 438 14.06 -20.11 5.41
C TRP A 438 14.95 -21.02 4.57
N SER A 439 16.14 -21.32 5.09
CA SER A 439 17.09 -22.22 4.47
C SER A 439 17.56 -23.33 5.44
N SER A 440 16.97 -23.45 6.63
CA SER A 440 17.37 -24.45 7.63
C SER A 440 16.85 -25.84 7.29
N PRO A 441 17.71 -26.89 7.23
CA PRO A 441 17.25 -28.27 7.05
C PRO A 441 16.44 -28.83 8.25
N GLU A 442 16.22 -28.02 9.29
CA GLU A 442 15.30 -28.28 10.41
C GLU A 442 13.83 -28.19 9.99
N TYR A 443 13.52 -27.36 8.99
CA TYR A 443 12.16 -27.18 8.45
C TYR A 443 12.11 -27.73 7.02
N LEU A 444 11.30 -28.77 6.79
CA LEU A 444 11.29 -29.57 5.56
C LEU A 444 10.90 -28.77 4.30
N GLU A 445 10.12 -27.71 4.48
CA GLU A 445 9.60 -26.84 3.42
C GLU A 445 10.53 -25.65 3.12
N SER A 446 11.70 -25.56 3.78
CA SER A 446 12.66 -24.47 3.61
C SER A 446 13.80 -24.88 2.67
N GLY A 447 14.10 -24.05 1.67
CA GLY A 447 14.81 -24.53 0.48
C GLY A 447 15.44 -23.44 -0.37
N ASP A 448 16.10 -23.88 -1.44
CA ASP A 448 16.64 -23.00 -2.47
C ASP A 448 15.53 -22.68 -3.48
N ASP A 449 15.00 -21.45 -3.41
CA ASP A 449 13.87 -20.97 -4.21
C ASP A 449 14.09 -21.09 -5.73
N TRP A 450 15.34 -21.04 -6.20
CA TRP A 450 15.66 -21.24 -7.61
C TRP A 450 15.51 -22.70 -8.02
N ASP A 451 16.04 -23.63 -7.23
CA ASP A 451 15.99 -25.07 -7.52
C ASP A 451 14.60 -25.67 -7.29
N THR A 452 13.77 -25.06 -6.43
CA THR A 452 12.39 -25.50 -6.16
C THR A 452 11.34 -24.92 -7.12
N ASN A 453 11.65 -23.85 -7.85
CA ASN A 453 10.72 -23.29 -8.84
C ASN A 453 10.72 -24.19 -10.10
N PRO A 454 9.58 -24.81 -10.47
CA PRO A 454 9.53 -25.77 -11.59
C PRO A 454 9.75 -25.12 -12.97
N MET A 455 9.59 -23.80 -13.10
CA MET A 455 9.91 -23.05 -14.32
C MET A 455 11.42 -22.83 -14.50
N LEU A 456 12.21 -23.03 -13.44
CA LEU A 456 13.64 -22.78 -13.39
C LEU A 456 14.42 -24.11 -13.37
N GLY A 457 15.62 -24.09 -13.97
CA GLY A 457 16.46 -25.28 -14.05
C GLY A 457 17.46 -25.33 -12.89
N PRO A 458 17.51 -26.41 -12.08
CA PRO A 458 18.57 -26.58 -11.08
C PRO A 458 19.96 -26.82 -11.71
N ASP A 459 19.98 -27.26 -12.97
CA ASP A 459 21.17 -27.36 -13.82
C ASP A 459 21.48 -26.05 -14.61
N ASP A 460 20.85 -24.91 -14.28
CA ASP A 460 21.11 -23.64 -14.96
C ASP A 460 22.58 -23.21 -14.78
N PRO A 461 23.31 -22.84 -15.86
CA PRO A 461 24.75 -22.60 -15.81
C PRO A 461 25.16 -21.30 -15.09
N THR A 462 24.21 -20.45 -14.71
CA THR A 462 24.43 -19.17 -14.03
C THR A 462 23.86 -19.18 -12.61
N CYS A 463 22.65 -19.72 -12.43
CA CYS A 463 21.86 -19.60 -11.22
C CYS A 463 21.44 -20.94 -10.59
N GLY A 464 21.65 -22.09 -11.22
CA GLY A 464 21.43 -23.38 -10.56
C GLY A 464 22.38 -23.57 -9.36
N SER A 465 21.97 -24.33 -8.34
CA SER A 465 22.75 -24.46 -7.08
C SER A 465 24.19 -24.94 -7.24
N THR A 466 24.54 -25.57 -8.36
CA THR A 466 25.91 -26.04 -8.68
C THR A 466 26.71 -25.11 -9.61
N ALA A 467 26.12 -24.00 -10.07
CA ALA A 467 26.78 -23.07 -10.99
C ALA A 467 27.97 -22.34 -10.34
N PRO A 468 29.09 -22.10 -11.05
CA PRO A 468 30.26 -21.41 -10.48
C PRO A 468 29.97 -19.99 -9.99
N SER A 469 29.02 -19.30 -10.62
CA SER A 469 28.53 -17.97 -10.25
C SER A 469 27.58 -17.97 -9.04
N ARG A 470 26.97 -19.11 -8.70
CA ARG A 470 26.08 -19.24 -7.55
C ARG A 470 26.86 -18.99 -6.26
N LEU A 471 26.31 -18.20 -5.35
CA LEU A 471 26.84 -18.01 -4.01
C LEU A 471 26.35 -19.12 -3.08
N SER A 472 27.21 -19.63 -2.19
CA SER A 472 26.76 -20.51 -1.10
C SER A 472 25.84 -19.74 -0.15
N ARG A 473 25.02 -20.47 0.61
CA ARG A 473 24.09 -19.89 1.59
C ARG A 473 24.80 -18.97 2.59
N GLU A 474 25.98 -19.39 3.04
CA GLU A 474 26.82 -18.62 3.97
C GLU A 474 27.38 -17.35 3.33
N GLU A 475 27.73 -17.39 2.04
CA GLU A 475 28.16 -16.20 1.29
C GLU A 475 27.01 -15.22 1.08
N GLN A 476 25.81 -15.70 0.78
CA GLN A 476 24.60 -14.87 0.63
C GLN A 476 24.19 -14.22 1.96
N TYR A 477 24.22 -14.99 3.05
CA TYR A 477 23.95 -14.47 4.39
C TYR A 477 24.98 -13.44 4.86
N ALA A 478 26.25 -13.62 4.48
CA ALA A 478 27.31 -12.62 4.71
C ALA A 478 27.06 -11.32 3.93
N VAL A 479 26.58 -11.40 2.68
CA VAL A 479 26.13 -10.22 1.92
C VAL A 479 24.98 -9.52 2.63
N GLY A 480 23.92 -10.24 3.02
CA GLY A 480 22.79 -9.66 3.75
C GLY A 480 23.23 -8.98 5.05
N THR A 481 24.06 -9.66 5.84
CA THR A 481 24.63 -9.13 7.08
C THR A 481 25.39 -7.82 6.83
N ALA A 482 26.29 -7.82 5.83
CA ALA A 482 27.15 -6.67 5.55
C ALA A 482 26.36 -5.46 5.00
N TYR A 483 25.44 -5.67 4.06
CA TYR A 483 24.69 -4.57 3.45
C TYR A 483 23.60 -4.00 4.39
N VAL A 484 22.90 -4.83 5.16
CA VAL A 484 21.93 -4.34 6.17
C VAL A 484 22.64 -3.57 7.29
N ALA A 485 23.74 -4.11 7.83
CA ALA A 485 24.51 -3.40 8.85
C ALA A 485 25.17 -2.14 8.28
N GLY A 486 25.71 -2.21 7.06
CA GLY A 486 26.41 -1.09 6.41
C GLY A 486 25.50 0.08 6.12
N PHE A 487 24.26 -0.18 5.70
CA PHE A 487 23.29 0.87 5.40
C PHE A 487 22.84 1.60 6.67
N PHE A 488 22.42 0.88 7.72
CA PHE A 488 22.01 1.54 8.97
C PHE A 488 23.16 2.20 9.72
N ARG A 489 24.38 1.68 9.62
CA ARG A 489 25.58 2.38 10.14
C ARG A 489 25.86 3.68 9.40
N LEU A 490 25.65 3.70 8.08
CA LEU A 490 25.74 4.91 7.26
C LEU A 490 24.65 5.93 7.58
N THR A 491 23.37 5.52 7.67
CA THR A 491 22.21 6.43 7.72
C THR A 491 21.73 6.80 9.11
N LEU A 492 21.93 5.95 10.12
CA LEU A 492 21.52 6.21 11.51
C LEU A 492 22.72 6.54 12.42
N GLY A 493 23.92 6.06 12.06
CA GLY A 493 25.17 6.25 12.78
C GLY A 493 26.13 7.28 12.22
N ASP A 494 25.79 7.91 11.09
CA ASP A 494 26.65 8.85 10.34
C ASP A 494 28.03 8.26 9.94
N GLU A 495 28.16 6.93 9.84
CA GLU A 495 29.44 6.26 9.50
C GLU A 495 29.71 6.32 7.98
N THR A 496 30.06 7.51 7.48
CA THR A 496 30.28 7.80 6.05
C THR A 496 31.33 6.92 5.36
N ALA A 497 32.14 6.18 6.11
CA ALA A 497 33.05 5.17 5.57
C ALA A 497 32.33 4.05 4.80
N PHE A 498 31.05 3.81 5.08
CA PHE A 498 30.23 2.80 4.40
C PHE A 498 29.53 3.31 3.13
N LEU A 499 29.61 4.61 2.82
CA LEU A 499 28.95 5.24 1.67
C LEU A 499 29.29 4.58 0.34
N GLY A 500 30.52 4.07 0.19
CA GLY A 500 30.97 3.39 -1.03
C GLY A 500 30.16 2.13 -1.42
N GLN A 501 29.47 1.49 -0.46
CA GLN A 501 28.58 0.35 -0.76
C GLN A 501 27.28 0.77 -1.47
N PHE A 502 26.97 2.06 -1.50
CA PHE A 502 25.67 2.59 -1.91
C PHE A 502 25.78 3.75 -2.92
N ASP A 503 26.96 4.33 -3.12
CA ASP A 503 27.21 5.47 -4.02
C ASP A 503 27.53 5.08 -5.48
N GLY A 504 27.32 3.83 -5.89
CA GLY A 504 27.69 3.37 -7.24
C GLY A 504 29.20 3.33 -7.51
N SER A 505 30.05 3.19 -6.47
CA SER A 505 31.47 2.82 -6.64
C SER A 505 31.72 1.31 -6.58
N ASP A 506 30.67 0.52 -6.36
CA ASP A 506 30.71 -0.92 -6.03
C ASP A 506 31.62 -1.27 -4.84
N ALA A 507 31.94 -0.30 -3.95
CA ALA A 507 32.92 -0.54 -2.90
C ALA A 507 32.41 -1.60 -1.91
N ARG A 508 33.20 -2.66 -1.71
CA ARG A 508 32.78 -3.85 -0.98
C ARG A 508 33.55 -4.06 0.33
N PRO A 509 32.90 -4.51 1.40
CA PRO A 509 33.58 -4.94 2.62
C PRO A 509 34.23 -6.32 2.43
N ALA A 510 35.13 -6.70 3.35
CA ALA A 510 35.88 -7.95 3.23
C ALA A 510 35.02 -9.20 3.49
N SER A 511 33.99 -9.09 4.32
CA SER A 511 33.10 -10.16 4.79
C SER A 511 32.31 -10.85 3.68
N ILE A 512 31.99 -10.16 2.57
CA ILE A 512 31.26 -10.77 1.45
C ILE A 512 32.14 -11.64 0.53
N GLY A 513 33.45 -11.71 0.80
CA GLY A 513 34.37 -12.63 0.15
C GLY A 513 34.43 -12.46 -1.37
N ARG A 514 33.88 -13.43 -2.12
CA ARG A 514 33.91 -13.44 -3.60
C ARG A 514 32.67 -12.86 -4.28
N ALA A 515 31.70 -12.36 -3.52
CA ALA A 515 30.46 -11.85 -4.11
C ALA A 515 30.73 -10.73 -5.12
N ASP A 516 30.07 -10.82 -6.28
CA ASP A 516 29.96 -9.73 -7.26
C ASP A 516 28.67 -8.97 -6.92
N VAL A 517 28.83 -7.75 -6.41
CA VAL A 517 27.72 -6.87 -6.05
C VAL A 517 27.87 -5.59 -6.87
N ARG A 518 26.79 -5.16 -7.51
CA ARG A 518 26.77 -4.01 -8.41
C ARG A 518 25.75 -3.01 -7.94
N VAL A 519 26.14 -1.75 -7.91
CA VAL A 519 25.40 -0.68 -7.26
C VAL A 519 25.06 0.39 -8.28
N THR A 520 23.78 0.64 -8.47
CA THR A 520 23.26 1.76 -9.28
C THR A 520 22.73 2.82 -8.32
N ALA A 521 23.21 4.06 -8.42
CA ALA A 521 22.94 5.11 -7.44
C ALA A 521 22.25 6.35 -8.06
N VAL A 522 21.10 6.71 -7.49
CA VAL A 522 20.49 8.02 -7.66
C VAL A 522 20.96 8.91 -6.52
N TYR A 523 21.72 9.93 -6.88
CA TYR A 523 22.28 10.88 -5.92
C TYR A 523 21.24 11.91 -5.44
N PRO A 524 21.40 12.43 -4.20
CA PRO A 524 20.61 13.55 -3.68
C PRO A 524 20.60 14.74 -4.64
N SER A 525 19.49 15.48 -4.71
CA SER A 525 19.33 16.63 -5.61
C SER A 525 20.29 17.78 -5.32
N SER A 526 20.81 17.91 -4.10
CA SER A 526 21.87 18.86 -3.71
C SER A 526 23.26 18.45 -4.20
N ALA A 527 23.48 17.16 -4.46
CA ALA A 527 24.75 16.61 -4.95
C ALA A 527 24.80 16.45 -6.48
N ARG A 528 23.68 16.64 -7.18
CA ARG A 528 23.46 16.30 -8.60
C ARG A 528 23.23 17.55 -9.46
N LEU A 529 23.83 17.58 -10.64
CA LEU A 529 23.69 18.61 -11.66
C LEU A 529 23.21 17.94 -12.96
N ASP A 530 21.88 17.92 -13.14
CA ASP A 530 21.25 17.23 -14.26
C ASP A 530 21.59 17.88 -15.61
N VAL A 531 22.02 17.07 -16.58
CA VAL A 531 22.10 17.45 -17.99
C VAL A 531 20.77 17.10 -18.66
N ASN A 532 20.34 15.84 -18.53
CA ASN A 532 19.01 15.38 -18.92
C ASN A 532 18.67 14.09 -18.16
N THR A 533 17.56 14.06 -17.42
CA THR A 533 17.10 12.85 -16.72
C THR A 533 16.51 11.80 -17.66
N PHE A 534 16.18 12.20 -18.89
CA PHE A 534 15.41 11.45 -19.89
C PHE A 534 13.98 11.07 -19.47
N ALA A 535 13.47 11.68 -18.38
CA ALA A 535 12.10 11.48 -17.90
C ALA A 535 11.05 12.36 -18.63
N ASP A 536 11.47 13.48 -19.23
CA ASP A 536 10.58 14.39 -19.97
C ASP A 536 10.85 14.31 -21.50
N PRO A 537 9.96 13.69 -22.30
CA PRO A 537 10.12 13.60 -23.75
C PRO A 537 9.97 14.96 -24.47
N ALA A 538 9.61 16.04 -23.79
CA ALA A 538 9.64 17.40 -24.35
C ALA A 538 11.06 17.99 -24.42
N VAL A 539 12.05 17.41 -23.73
CA VAL A 539 13.45 17.82 -23.85
C VAL A 539 14.05 17.14 -25.08
N GLU A 540 14.27 17.90 -26.15
CA GLU A 540 14.80 17.33 -27.41
C GLU A 540 16.23 16.77 -27.23
N VAL A 541 16.48 15.61 -27.86
CA VAL A 541 17.81 15.06 -28.13
C VAL A 541 17.98 14.91 -29.63
N THR A 542 19.19 15.05 -30.15
CA THR A 542 19.43 15.00 -31.61
C THR A 542 20.40 13.90 -31.99
N THR A 543 20.30 13.36 -33.21
CA THR A 543 21.24 12.34 -33.72
C THR A 543 21.89 12.73 -35.04
N THR A 544 23.12 12.25 -35.24
CA THR A 544 23.91 12.41 -36.46
C THR A 544 24.26 11.06 -37.10
N GLY A 545 24.72 11.08 -38.36
CA GLY A 545 25.13 9.88 -39.09
C GLY A 545 23.95 8.92 -39.32
N ARG A 546 24.10 7.67 -38.90
CA ARG A 546 23.04 6.65 -38.84
C ARG A 546 22.60 6.34 -37.41
N GLY A 547 22.76 7.31 -36.50
CA GLY A 547 22.13 7.28 -35.19
C GLY A 547 20.63 7.55 -35.28
N VAL A 548 19.82 6.74 -34.60
CA VAL A 548 18.38 6.93 -34.43
C VAL A 548 18.09 6.91 -32.94
N SER A 549 17.33 7.90 -32.45
CA SER A 549 16.91 7.95 -31.06
C SER A 549 15.40 8.13 -30.93
N SER A 550 14.82 7.52 -29.90
CA SER A 550 13.44 7.76 -29.49
C SER A 550 13.32 7.69 -27.97
N TYR A 551 12.53 8.58 -27.40
CA TYR A 551 12.00 8.36 -26.06
C TYR A 551 11.12 7.11 -26.05
N CYS A 552 11.25 6.30 -25.00
CA CYS A 552 10.50 5.07 -24.80
C CYS A 552 10.13 4.91 -23.32
N GLN A 553 9.19 4.02 -23.03
CA GLN A 553 8.88 3.57 -21.66
C GLN A 553 8.23 2.18 -21.71
N SER A 554 8.27 1.41 -20.62
CA SER A 554 7.64 0.10 -20.50
C SER A 554 8.11 -0.97 -21.49
N THR A 555 7.62 -2.20 -21.27
CA THR A 555 7.67 -3.29 -22.25
C THR A 555 6.33 -3.38 -22.99
N GLU A 556 6.34 -3.93 -24.20
CA GLU A 556 5.12 -4.21 -24.97
C GLU A 556 4.14 -5.13 -24.22
N ASN A 557 4.65 -6.03 -23.37
CA ASN A 557 3.86 -7.02 -22.62
C ASN A 557 3.00 -6.41 -21.49
N ILE A 558 3.28 -5.17 -21.08
CA ILE A 558 2.70 -4.51 -19.89
C ILE A 558 1.74 -3.36 -20.27
N ALA A 559 1.53 -3.11 -21.56
CA ALA A 559 1.01 -1.83 -22.05
C ALA A 559 -0.53 -1.68 -22.03
N ASP A 560 -1.04 -0.71 -21.27
CA ASP A 560 -2.01 0.35 -21.64
C ASP A 560 -2.18 1.26 -20.39
N PRO A 561 -1.89 2.59 -20.39
CA PRO A 561 -1.82 3.49 -21.54
C PRO A 561 -0.45 4.18 -21.74
N SER A 562 0.51 3.47 -22.35
CA SER A 562 1.74 4.10 -22.80
C SER A 562 1.49 5.05 -23.98
N SER A 563 1.93 6.30 -23.85
CA SER A 563 1.93 7.29 -24.95
C SER A 563 3.24 7.33 -25.76
N LEU A 564 4.26 6.59 -25.31
CA LEU A 564 5.57 6.48 -25.95
C LEU A 564 5.78 5.07 -26.54
N PRO A 565 6.68 4.91 -27.53
CA PRO A 565 7.21 3.60 -27.93
C PRO A 565 7.69 2.77 -26.74
N PHE A 566 7.63 1.45 -26.85
CA PHE A 566 8.17 0.57 -25.81
C PHE A 566 9.69 0.59 -25.80
N CYS A 567 10.28 0.51 -24.61
CA CYS A 567 11.74 0.33 -24.50
C CYS A 567 12.14 -1.10 -24.85
N LEU A 568 11.30 -2.08 -24.49
CA LEU A 568 11.47 -3.50 -24.81
C LEU A 568 10.23 -4.06 -25.53
N THR A 569 10.42 -4.97 -26.48
CA THR A 569 9.36 -5.63 -27.25
C THR A 569 8.82 -6.86 -26.53
N GLY A 570 7.76 -7.48 -27.07
CA GLY A 570 7.15 -8.68 -26.52
C GLY A 570 8.06 -9.92 -26.47
N ASN A 571 9.26 -9.86 -27.05
CA ASN A 571 10.27 -10.91 -26.99
C ASN A 571 10.93 -11.03 -25.59
N VAL A 572 10.91 -9.96 -24.79
CA VAL A 572 11.42 -9.99 -23.41
C VAL A 572 10.38 -10.59 -22.49
N ARG A 573 10.74 -11.70 -21.82
CA ARG A 573 9.85 -12.36 -20.88
C ARG A 573 9.73 -11.52 -19.58
N PRO A 574 8.59 -11.53 -18.86
CA PRO A 574 8.41 -10.76 -17.62
C PRO A 574 9.55 -10.94 -16.61
N GLU A 575 10.03 -12.18 -16.44
CA GLU A 575 11.12 -12.58 -15.56
C GLU A 575 12.48 -11.96 -15.94
N GLN A 576 12.64 -11.51 -17.19
CA GLN A 576 13.84 -10.85 -17.70
C GLN A 576 13.74 -9.32 -17.54
N ALA A 577 12.56 -8.76 -17.31
CA ALA A 577 12.26 -7.35 -17.54
C ALA A 577 12.42 -6.41 -16.33
N GLY A 578 13.30 -6.69 -15.37
CA GLY A 578 13.29 -6.06 -14.04
C GLY A 578 13.38 -4.52 -13.95
N GLU A 579 13.96 -3.83 -14.92
CA GLU A 579 13.89 -2.35 -14.99
C GLU A 579 12.47 -1.83 -15.26
N PHE A 580 11.64 -2.66 -15.88
CA PHE A 580 10.31 -2.38 -16.39
C PHE A 580 9.30 -3.48 -16.00
N ALA A 581 9.45 -4.11 -14.84
CA ALA A 581 8.58 -5.18 -14.37
C ALA A 581 7.11 -4.72 -14.28
N ASP A 582 6.18 -5.68 -14.23
CA ASP A 582 4.78 -5.37 -13.92
C ASP A 582 4.55 -5.49 -12.40
N SER A 583 3.50 -4.85 -11.89
CA SER A 583 3.14 -4.88 -10.47
C SER A 583 1.67 -5.25 -10.31
N LEU A 584 1.34 -6.21 -9.44
CA LEU A 584 0.00 -6.82 -9.40
C LEU A 584 -1.17 -5.81 -9.37
N TYR A 585 -1.18 -4.84 -8.45
CA TYR A 585 -2.19 -3.78 -8.32
C TYR A 585 -1.72 -2.42 -8.88
N GLY A 586 -0.47 -2.34 -9.32
CA GLY A 586 0.10 -1.24 -10.10
C GLY A 586 0.15 -1.53 -11.60
N ALA A 587 -0.64 -2.51 -12.06
CA ALA A 587 -0.43 -3.12 -13.37
C ALA A 587 -0.71 -2.13 -14.49
N ARG A 588 0.11 -2.19 -15.53
CA ARG A 588 0.11 -1.26 -16.69
C ARG A 588 0.39 0.22 -16.37
N ILE A 589 0.75 0.59 -15.13
CA ILE A 589 1.31 1.91 -14.84
C ILE A 589 2.64 2.03 -15.61
N PRO A 590 2.84 3.05 -16.46
CA PRO A 590 4.10 3.25 -17.17
C PRO A 590 5.33 3.17 -16.25
N THR A 591 6.38 2.46 -16.71
CA THR A 591 7.65 2.32 -15.98
C THR A 591 8.69 3.31 -16.55
N THR A 592 9.94 3.25 -16.08
CA THR A 592 11.01 4.22 -16.37
C THR A 592 11.04 4.71 -17.83
N THR A 593 10.74 6.00 -18.04
CA THR A 593 10.99 6.67 -19.32
C THR A 593 12.50 6.78 -19.58
N SER A 594 12.90 6.50 -20.82
CA SER A 594 14.31 6.37 -21.23
C SER A 594 14.51 6.87 -22.68
N VAL A 595 15.77 7.08 -23.08
CA VAL A 595 16.12 7.23 -24.51
C VAL A 595 16.69 5.92 -25.03
N HIS A 596 16.02 5.34 -26.03
CA HIS A 596 16.56 4.26 -26.86
C HIS A 596 17.42 4.89 -27.97
N PHE A 597 18.72 4.58 -27.99
CA PHE A 597 19.65 5.00 -29.04
C PHE A 597 20.20 3.81 -29.83
N GLN A 598 19.87 3.76 -31.13
CA GLN A 598 20.36 2.77 -32.08
C GLN A 598 21.40 3.39 -33.02
N TYR A 599 22.45 2.63 -33.34
CA TYR A 599 23.51 3.10 -34.23
C TYR A 599 24.05 1.99 -35.13
N SER A 600 24.59 2.38 -36.29
CA SER A 600 25.24 1.46 -37.22
C SER A 600 26.39 2.11 -37.97
N THR A 601 27.30 1.29 -38.50
CA THR A 601 28.39 1.76 -39.36
C THR A 601 27.86 2.36 -40.66
N GLU A 602 28.44 3.49 -41.06
CA GLU A 602 28.23 4.06 -42.40
C GLU A 602 28.87 3.20 -43.50
N PRO A 603 28.25 3.11 -44.70
CA PRO A 603 28.92 2.58 -45.88
C PRO A 603 30.15 3.43 -46.24
N ALA A 604 31.24 2.78 -46.67
CA ALA A 604 32.49 3.44 -47.01
C ALA A 604 32.29 4.62 -47.99
N GLY A 605 32.56 5.84 -47.53
CA GLY A 605 32.43 7.08 -48.31
C GLY A 605 31.49 8.14 -47.72
N ARG A 606 30.78 7.84 -46.63
CA ARG A 606 30.18 8.85 -45.72
C ARG A 606 30.87 8.76 -44.36
N ALA A 607 31.09 9.91 -43.72
CA ALA A 607 32.09 10.05 -42.66
C ALA A 607 31.56 10.62 -41.33
N GLU A 608 30.25 10.88 -41.23
CA GLU A 608 29.65 11.38 -39.99
C GLU A 608 29.40 10.21 -39.02
N PRO A 609 29.91 10.26 -37.77
CA PRO A 609 29.70 9.20 -36.80
C PRO A 609 28.24 9.16 -36.32
N SER A 610 27.74 7.95 -36.10
CA SER A 610 26.43 7.71 -35.48
C SER A 610 26.49 8.14 -34.01
N THR A 611 25.92 9.31 -33.71
CA THR A 611 26.05 9.98 -32.41
C THR A 611 24.71 10.48 -31.93
N LEU A 612 24.43 10.31 -30.64
CA LEU A 612 23.38 11.02 -29.90
C LEU A 612 24.01 12.24 -29.24
N VAL A 613 23.41 13.42 -29.44
CA VAL A 613 23.82 14.68 -28.83
C VAL A 613 22.76 15.08 -27.80
N VAL A 614 23.21 15.28 -26.57
CA VAL A 614 22.40 15.74 -25.44
C VAL A 614 22.90 17.13 -25.06
N ASP A 615 22.19 18.14 -25.54
CA ASP A 615 22.49 19.55 -25.25
C ASP A 615 22.06 19.92 -23.83
N VAL A 616 22.86 20.74 -23.16
CA VAL A 616 22.52 21.26 -21.83
C VAL A 616 21.36 22.26 -21.93
N PRO A 617 20.27 22.10 -21.15
CA PRO A 617 19.20 23.09 -21.10
C PRO A 617 19.71 24.49 -20.72
N GLY A 618 19.48 25.47 -21.59
CA GLY A 618 20.00 26.84 -21.43
C GLY A 618 21.39 27.09 -22.03
N GLY A 619 22.06 26.07 -22.58
CA GLY A 619 23.26 26.16 -23.41
C GLY A 619 24.60 26.17 -22.67
N ALA A 620 24.61 26.18 -21.33
CA ALA A 620 25.83 25.97 -20.54
C ALA A 620 25.51 25.55 -19.10
N LEU A 621 26.25 24.57 -18.57
CA LEU A 621 26.22 24.13 -17.17
C LEU A 621 27.61 24.31 -16.55
N ASP A 622 27.66 24.87 -15.34
CA ASP A 622 28.88 24.91 -14.52
C ASP A 622 28.96 23.62 -13.70
N THR A 623 29.84 22.72 -14.12
CA THR A 623 30.12 21.43 -13.49
C THR A 623 31.48 21.43 -12.80
N SER A 624 32.06 22.61 -12.52
CA SER A 624 33.39 22.74 -11.90
C SER A 624 33.49 22.20 -10.47
N SER A 625 32.34 21.95 -9.80
CA SER A 625 32.24 21.27 -8.51
C SER A 625 32.01 19.75 -8.61
N ALA A 626 31.87 19.20 -9.81
CA ALA A 626 31.62 17.78 -10.02
C ALA A 626 32.91 16.94 -9.84
N GLU A 627 32.75 15.74 -9.29
CA GLU A 627 33.80 14.72 -9.23
C GLU A 627 33.71 13.73 -10.40
N PHE A 628 32.50 13.47 -10.90
CA PHE A 628 32.25 12.58 -12.04
C PHE A 628 30.99 12.97 -12.83
N LEU A 629 30.93 12.48 -14.06
CA LEU A 629 29.72 12.38 -14.88
C LEU A 629 29.15 10.96 -14.69
N THR A 630 27.85 10.85 -14.49
CA THR A 630 27.13 9.57 -14.39
C THR A 630 26.02 9.48 -15.44
N VAL A 631 25.74 8.26 -15.91
CA VAL A 631 24.56 7.92 -16.70
C VAL A 631 24.18 6.46 -16.44
N ARG A 632 22.88 6.19 -16.30
CA ARG A 632 22.35 4.83 -16.24
C ARG A 632 22.22 4.28 -17.65
N ALA A 633 22.80 3.11 -17.90
CA ALA A 633 22.80 2.48 -19.22
C ALA A 633 22.51 0.97 -19.14
N MET A 634 21.93 0.43 -20.20
CA MET A 634 21.93 -1.01 -20.46
C MET A 634 21.92 -1.30 -21.96
N PRO A 635 22.50 -2.42 -22.43
CA PRO A 635 22.36 -2.82 -23.82
C PRO A 635 20.89 -3.06 -24.15
N ASP A 636 20.51 -2.77 -25.39
CA ASP A 636 19.20 -3.12 -25.93
C ASP A 636 18.99 -4.65 -25.99
N GLU A 637 17.73 -5.09 -26.03
CA GLU A 637 17.33 -6.49 -26.14
C GLU A 637 17.93 -7.24 -27.35
N THR A 638 18.27 -6.52 -28.43
CA THR A 638 18.89 -7.12 -29.62
C THR A 638 20.38 -7.44 -29.46
N ILE A 639 20.99 -7.07 -28.33
CA ILE A 639 22.42 -7.26 -28.06
C ILE A 639 22.66 -8.57 -27.31
N SER A 640 23.47 -9.47 -27.87
CA SER A 640 23.77 -10.76 -27.23
C SER A 640 24.80 -10.65 -26.10
N ASP A 641 25.82 -9.80 -26.25
CA ASP A 641 27.00 -9.75 -25.34
C ASP A 641 27.27 -8.33 -24.83
N SER A 642 27.73 -7.43 -25.69
CA SER A 642 28.12 -6.07 -25.29
C SER A 642 27.98 -5.06 -26.43
N VAL A 643 27.93 -3.78 -26.07
CA VAL A 643 27.97 -2.64 -27.00
C VAL A 643 29.21 -1.78 -26.78
N SER A 644 29.70 -1.15 -27.86
CA SER A 644 30.83 -0.22 -27.80
C SER A 644 30.36 1.21 -28.00
N LEU A 645 30.55 2.06 -26.99
CA LEU A 645 30.07 3.44 -26.93
C LEU A 645 31.18 4.34 -26.39
N THR A 646 31.33 5.53 -26.97
CA THR A 646 32.23 6.57 -26.45
C THR A 646 31.42 7.75 -25.95
N VAL A 647 31.84 8.34 -24.83
CA VAL A 647 31.24 9.56 -24.26
C VAL A 647 32.17 10.72 -24.54
N THR A 648 31.65 11.79 -25.13
CA THR A 648 32.38 13.05 -25.34
C THR A 648 31.67 14.19 -24.63
N VAL A 649 32.39 14.93 -23.80
CA VAL A 649 31.90 16.18 -23.19
C VAL A 649 32.47 17.36 -23.97
N VAL A 650 31.65 18.39 -24.22
CA VAL A 650 32.02 19.58 -25.01
C VAL A 650 31.71 20.85 -24.22
N ASP A 651 32.60 21.84 -24.25
CA ASP A 651 32.38 23.18 -23.69
C ASP A 651 32.02 24.23 -24.77
N THR A 652 31.43 25.34 -24.34
CA THR A 652 30.99 26.45 -25.22
C THR A 652 32.11 27.20 -25.99
N ALA A 653 33.38 26.82 -25.84
CA ALA A 653 34.49 27.27 -26.70
C ALA A 653 35.02 26.18 -27.64
N GLY A 654 34.38 25.01 -27.68
CA GLY A 654 34.77 23.87 -28.49
C GLY A 654 35.95 23.08 -27.91
N GLY A 655 36.27 23.26 -26.62
CA GLY A 655 37.09 22.28 -25.89
C GLY A 655 36.28 20.99 -25.71
N SER A 656 36.93 19.84 -25.88
CA SER A 656 36.26 18.55 -25.76
C SER A 656 37.20 17.47 -25.23
N ALA A 657 36.60 16.45 -24.59
CA ALA A 657 37.29 15.25 -24.15
C ALA A 657 36.39 14.03 -24.42
N THR A 658 36.99 12.98 -24.99
CA THR A 658 36.31 11.73 -25.33
C THR A 658 36.93 10.58 -24.55
N VAL A 659 36.08 9.71 -23.99
CA VAL A 659 36.47 8.47 -23.30
C VAL A 659 35.72 7.26 -23.87
N ASP A 660 36.30 6.08 -23.74
CA ASP A 660 35.57 4.82 -23.94
C ASP A 660 34.72 4.56 -22.70
N ALA A 661 33.40 4.41 -22.87
CA ALA A 661 32.49 4.26 -21.75
C ALA A 661 32.68 2.94 -21.00
N ALA A 662 33.16 1.88 -21.69
CA ALA A 662 33.38 0.57 -21.08
C ALA A 662 34.54 0.55 -20.07
N GLU A 663 35.36 1.60 -19.99
CA GLU A 663 36.38 1.76 -18.93
C GLU A 663 35.79 2.16 -17.57
N TYR A 664 34.51 2.60 -17.53
CA TYR A 664 33.90 3.29 -16.37
C TYR A 664 32.64 2.61 -15.80
N GLY A 665 32.36 1.36 -16.20
CA GLY A 665 31.27 0.57 -15.63
C GLY A 665 30.90 -0.64 -16.51
N ALA A 666 30.22 -1.62 -15.91
CA ALA A 666 29.79 -2.84 -16.61
C ALA A 666 28.48 -2.65 -17.42
N ALA A 667 27.90 -1.46 -17.41
CA ALA A 667 26.58 -1.15 -17.97
C ALA A 667 26.41 -1.33 -19.48
N LEU A 668 27.51 -1.51 -20.22
CA LEU A 668 27.50 -1.81 -21.66
C LEU A 668 27.69 -3.31 -21.98
N THR A 669 27.79 -4.15 -20.94
CA THR A 669 27.81 -5.60 -21.03
C THR A 669 26.50 -6.16 -20.49
N ARG A 670 25.92 -7.10 -21.24
CA ARG A 670 24.67 -7.75 -20.85
C ARG A 670 24.91 -8.65 -19.63
N LEU A 671 23.91 -8.74 -18.75
CA LEU A 671 23.97 -9.64 -17.60
C LEU A 671 24.03 -11.11 -18.07
N PRO A 672 24.58 -12.05 -17.27
CA PRO A 672 24.85 -13.42 -17.71
C PRO A 672 23.62 -14.33 -17.66
N GLY A 673 23.54 -15.31 -18.57
CA GLY A 673 22.55 -16.38 -18.53
C GLY A 673 21.81 -16.63 -19.84
N SER A 674 21.11 -17.75 -19.90
CA SER A 674 20.53 -18.31 -21.15
C SER A 674 19.27 -19.16 -20.92
N SER A 675 18.58 -18.96 -19.79
CA SER A 675 17.33 -19.65 -19.43
C SER A 675 16.14 -18.71 -19.57
N ALA A 676 14.92 -19.22 -19.41
CA ALA A 676 13.69 -18.41 -19.55
C ALA A 676 13.72 -17.12 -18.71
N ALA A 677 14.22 -17.19 -17.47
CA ALA A 677 14.30 -16.06 -16.56
C ALA A 677 15.56 -15.20 -16.69
N LEU A 678 16.47 -15.50 -17.63
CA LEU A 678 17.77 -14.83 -17.73
C LEU A 678 18.13 -14.46 -19.17
N PRO A 679 19.02 -13.47 -19.38
CA PRO A 679 19.52 -12.55 -18.37
C PRO A 679 18.51 -11.45 -18.05
N LYS A 680 18.70 -10.80 -16.89
CA LYS A 680 17.88 -9.64 -16.50
C LYS A 680 18.25 -8.40 -17.32
N MET A 681 17.27 -7.54 -17.58
CA MET A 681 17.40 -6.21 -18.14
C MET A 681 17.26 -5.20 -16.99
N LEU A 682 18.39 -4.68 -16.52
CA LEU A 682 18.50 -3.73 -15.41
C LEU A 682 19.53 -2.65 -15.75
N TYR A 683 19.23 -1.39 -15.41
CA TYR A 683 20.21 -0.32 -15.56
C TYR A 683 21.36 -0.45 -14.57
N GLN A 684 22.58 -0.31 -15.09
CA GLN A 684 23.82 -0.15 -14.32
C GLN A 684 24.42 1.24 -14.60
N ASP A 685 25.24 1.76 -13.69
CA ASP A 685 25.89 3.06 -13.86
C ASP A 685 27.15 3.00 -14.74
N LEU A 686 27.39 4.10 -15.45
CA LEU A 686 28.69 4.47 -16.04
C LEU A 686 29.22 5.71 -15.33
N ARG A 687 30.30 5.57 -14.54
CA ARG A 687 30.81 6.60 -13.64
C ARG A 687 32.14 7.17 -14.12
N ILE A 688 32.09 8.19 -14.95
CA ILE A 688 33.27 8.80 -15.60
C ILE A 688 33.84 9.93 -14.73
N PRO A 689 35.00 9.78 -14.07
CA PRO A 689 35.58 10.84 -13.24
C PRO A 689 36.00 12.03 -14.09
N VAL A 690 35.74 13.26 -13.63
CA VAL A 690 36.03 14.47 -14.42
C VAL A 690 37.53 14.66 -14.72
N SER A 691 38.41 13.99 -13.96
CA SER A 691 39.86 13.92 -14.23
C SER A 691 40.22 13.22 -15.56
N ALA A 692 39.31 12.42 -16.12
CA ALA A 692 39.44 11.84 -17.46
C ALA A 692 39.05 12.83 -18.58
N LEU A 693 38.24 13.86 -18.27
CA LEU A 693 37.69 14.83 -19.23
C LEU A 693 38.67 15.98 -19.54
N GLN A 694 39.93 15.64 -19.83
CA GLN A 694 41.01 16.62 -20.01
C GLN A 694 40.85 17.40 -21.32
N GLY A 695 40.77 18.73 -21.21
CA GLY A 695 40.63 19.64 -22.36
C GLY A 695 39.27 20.35 -22.45
N VAL A 696 38.32 19.96 -21.58
CA VAL A 696 37.02 20.64 -21.39
C VAL A 696 37.16 21.70 -20.29
N ASP A 697 36.57 22.89 -20.51
CA ASP A 697 36.29 23.84 -19.45
C ASP A 697 34.96 23.51 -18.75
N LEU A 698 35.07 22.80 -17.63
CA LEU A 698 33.93 22.34 -16.82
C LEU A 698 33.05 23.49 -16.29
N SER A 699 33.49 24.76 -16.30
CA SER A 699 32.62 25.86 -15.87
C SER A 699 31.53 26.24 -16.89
N ARG A 700 31.46 25.53 -18.02
CA ARG A 700 30.63 25.88 -19.18
C ARG A 700 30.48 24.72 -20.17
N VAL A 701 30.13 23.55 -19.65
CA VAL A 701 29.76 22.37 -20.47
C VAL A 701 28.51 22.72 -21.28
N GLU A 702 28.58 22.53 -22.60
CA GLU A 702 27.51 22.82 -23.56
C GLU A 702 26.68 21.57 -23.90
N SER A 703 27.34 20.41 -24.04
CA SER A 703 26.69 19.15 -24.41
C SER A 703 27.50 17.91 -24.03
N VAL A 704 26.79 16.78 -23.97
CA VAL A 704 27.35 15.43 -23.82
C VAL A 704 26.91 14.60 -25.02
N LEU A 705 27.86 13.93 -25.66
CA LEU A 705 27.66 13.17 -26.89
C LEU A 705 27.96 11.69 -26.65
N PHE A 706 27.07 10.82 -27.10
CA PHE A 706 27.27 9.37 -27.11
C PHE A 706 27.50 8.89 -28.54
N THR A 707 28.74 8.57 -28.90
CA THR A 707 29.10 8.09 -30.24
C THR A 707 29.25 6.58 -30.23
N GLY A 708 28.40 5.90 -30.99
CA GLY A 708 28.40 4.45 -31.13
C GLY A 708 29.49 3.93 -32.06
N VAL A 709 30.20 2.87 -31.63
CA VAL A 709 31.26 2.22 -32.40
C VAL A 709 30.74 0.90 -32.97
N GLY A 710 30.73 0.76 -34.29
CA GLY A 710 30.19 -0.43 -34.96
C GLY A 710 28.68 -0.33 -35.19
N THR A 711 27.96 -1.39 -34.85
CA THR A 711 26.49 -1.45 -34.84
C THR A 711 26.05 -1.94 -33.47
N GLY A 712 25.07 -1.27 -32.88
CA GLY A 712 24.55 -1.60 -31.56
C GLY A 712 23.35 -0.73 -31.19
N ALA A 713 22.77 -1.01 -30.04
CA ALA A 713 21.66 -0.27 -29.47
C ALA A 713 21.77 -0.26 -27.94
N VAL A 714 21.43 0.86 -27.33
CA VAL A 714 21.58 1.12 -25.89
C VAL A 714 20.39 1.93 -25.39
N LEU A 715 19.93 1.62 -24.19
CA LEU A 715 18.94 2.38 -23.45
C LEU A 715 19.68 3.26 -22.42
N LEU A 716 19.30 4.53 -22.32
CA LEU A 716 19.92 5.53 -21.45
C LEU A 716 18.88 6.22 -20.55
N SER A 717 19.23 6.42 -19.28
CA SER A 717 18.44 7.16 -18.28
C SER A 717 19.37 8.01 -17.39
N ASP A 718 18.85 9.05 -16.74
CA ASP A 718 19.52 9.82 -15.67
C ASP A 718 20.97 10.28 -15.97
N LEU A 719 21.18 11.18 -16.95
CA LEU A 719 22.48 11.80 -17.24
C LEU A 719 22.72 13.05 -16.39
N ALA A 720 23.71 12.99 -15.49
CA ALA A 720 24.06 14.09 -14.59
C ALA A 720 25.57 14.17 -14.29
N PHE A 721 26.04 15.38 -13.98
CA PHE A 721 27.29 15.55 -13.25
C PHE A 721 27.01 15.48 -11.75
N VAL A 722 27.89 14.82 -10.99
CA VAL A 722 27.72 14.59 -9.56
C VAL A 722 28.93 15.17 -8.82
N THR A 723 28.65 15.88 -7.74
CA THR A 723 29.65 16.43 -6.81
C THR A 723 30.18 15.34 -5.86
N ALA A 724 30.73 15.69 -4.70
CA ALA A 724 31.10 14.70 -3.70
C ALA A 724 29.85 13.92 -3.25
N PRO A 725 29.82 12.57 -3.36
CA PRO A 725 28.68 11.77 -2.95
C PRO A 725 28.30 12.00 -1.48
N SER A 726 27.01 11.97 -1.18
CA SER A 726 26.48 12.03 0.17
C SER A 726 25.16 11.26 0.27
N ILE A 727 24.67 11.07 1.50
CA ILE A 727 23.35 10.49 1.76
C ILE A 727 22.19 11.48 1.56
N GLY A 728 22.49 12.78 1.44
CA GLY A 728 21.52 13.86 1.42
C GLY A 728 21.03 14.29 2.83
N GLU A 729 19.87 14.94 2.90
CA GLU A 729 19.19 15.33 4.13
C GLU A 729 17.91 14.52 4.30
N ALA A 730 17.99 13.41 5.06
CA ALA A 730 16.83 12.60 5.43
C ALA A 730 15.87 13.41 6.31
N ALA A 731 14.58 13.44 5.99
CA ALA A 731 13.59 14.19 6.76
C ALA A 731 12.23 13.48 6.80
N VAL A 732 11.66 13.31 8.00
CA VAL A 732 10.26 12.88 8.12
C VAL A 732 9.36 14.09 7.85
N VAL A 733 9.11 14.37 6.58
CA VAL A 733 8.22 15.45 6.13
C VAL A 733 6.77 14.96 6.19
N PRO A 734 5.87 15.61 6.97
CA PRO A 734 4.46 15.26 6.95
C PRO A 734 3.84 15.58 5.58
N ARG A 735 3.30 14.56 4.91
CA ARG A 735 2.67 14.66 3.59
C ARG A 735 1.18 14.41 3.70
N THR A 736 0.40 14.98 2.78
CA THR A 736 -1.06 14.82 2.85
C THR A 736 -1.46 13.43 2.39
N ALA A 737 -2.11 12.67 3.29
CA ALA A 737 -2.72 11.39 2.95
C ALA A 737 -3.78 11.54 1.84
N LEU A 738 -3.65 10.70 0.82
CA LEU A 738 -4.58 10.49 -0.28
C LEU A 738 -5.40 9.23 -0.02
N SER A 739 -6.69 9.21 -0.37
CA SER A 739 -7.51 8.01 -0.30
C SER A 739 -8.42 7.88 -1.51
N VAL A 740 -8.66 6.65 -1.97
CA VAL A 740 -9.85 6.37 -2.77
C VAL A 740 -11.05 6.31 -1.84
N VAL A 741 -12.20 6.76 -2.32
CA VAL A 741 -13.49 6.64 -1.62
C VAL A 741 -14.44 5.82 -2.49
N HIS A 742 -14.94 4.70 -1.97
CA HIS A 742 -15.91 3.84 -2.64
C HIS A 742 -17.09 4.62 -3.22
N GLY A 743 -17.37 4.34 -4.49
CA GLY A 743 -18.66 4.64 -5.08
C GLY A 743 -19.59 3.43 -4.97
N ALA A 744 -20.81 3.62 -4.51
CA ALA A 744 -21.91 2.72 -4.86
C ALA A 744 -22.82 3.46 -5.84
N VAL A 745 -23.12 2.92 -7.02
CA VAL A 745 -23.73 3.65 -8.14
C VAL A 745 -24.84 2.83 -8.81
N ASP A 746 -26.03 3.42 -8.95
CA ASP A 746 -27.05 2.84 -9.84
C ASP A 746 -26.66 3.17 -11.28
N VAL A 747 -26.76 2.18 -12.15
CA VAL A 747 -26.45 2.30 -13.57
C VAL A 747 -27.67 1.94 -14.42
N ASP A 748 -27.91 2.74 -15.45
CA ASP A 748 -28.85 2.46 -16.53
C ASP A 748 -28.12 2.55 -17.87
N ALA A 749 -28.82 2.29 -18.98
CA ALA A 749 -28.23 2.26 -20.33
C ALA A 749 -27.57 3.59 -20.80
N SER A 750 -27.69 4.70 -20.05
CA SER A 750 -27.06 5.99 -20.33
C SER A 750 -25.74 6.25 -19.58
N VAL A 751 -25.40 5.43 -18.58
CA VAL A 751 -24.20 5.60 -17.75
C VAL A 751 -22.98 4.89 -18.38
N GLU A 752 -22.08 5.64 -19.01
CA GLU A 752 -20.91 5.05 -19.71
C GLU A 752 -19.69 4.82 -18.79
N SER A 753 -19.54 5.64 -17.73
CA SER A 753 -18.49 5.56 -16.71
C SER A 753 -19.06 5.57 -15.29
N ALA A 754 -18.32 5.02 -14.34
CA ALA A 754 -18.46 5.32 -12.91
C ALA A 754 -17.33 6.26 -12.48
N ARG A 755 -17.63 7.29 -11.69
CA ARG A 755 -16.61 8.23 -11.20
C ARG A 755 -16.08 7.80 -9.85
N VAL A 756 -14.77 7.58 -9.78
CA VAL A 756 -14.07 7.26 -8.53
C VAL A 756 -13.47 8.55 -7.97
N ALA A 757 -13.77 8.86 -6.72
CA ALA A 757 -13.22 10.03 -6.05
C ALA A 757 -11.89 9.70 -5.38
N VAL A 758 -10.84 10.38 -5.80
CA VAL A 758 -9.50 10.32 -5.19
C VAL A 758 -9.32 11.60 -4.38
N VAL A 759 -9.19 11.48 -3.05
CA VAL A 759 -9.38 12.61 -2.11
C VAL A 759 -8.18 12.82 -1.21
N LEU A 760 -7.70 14.06 -1.14
CA LEU A 760 -6.71 14.53 -0.17
C LEU A 760 -7.37 14.89 1.17
N ALA A 761 -6.74 14.46 2.26
CA ALA A 761 -7.14 14.83 3.62
C ALA A 761 -7.10 16.36 3.87
N ALA A 762 -6.21 17.09 3.20
CA ALA A 762 -6.10 18.55 3.23
C ALA A 762 -5.67 19.11 1.85
N PRO A 763 -5.93 20.39 1.51
CA PRO A 763 -5.40 20.95 0.27
C PRO A 763 -3.88 21.13 0.35
N THR A 764 -3.17 20.88 -0.75
CA THR A 764 -1.72 21.08 -0.89
C THR A 764 -1.39 22.38 -1.63
N THR A 765 -0.17 22.91 -1.47
CA THR A 765 0.33 24.08 -2.22
C THR A 765 0.72 23.75 -3.65
N ASP A 766 1.09 22.50 -3.88
CA ASP A 766 1.62 21.96 -5.13
C ASP A 766 0.73 20.79 -5.57
N PRO A 767 0.65 20.47 -6.87
CA PRO A 767 -0.20 19.41 -7.36
C PRO A 767 0.19 18.04 -6.79
N VAL A 768 -0.78 17.12 -6.77
CA VAL A 768 -0.58 15.70 -6.46
C VAL A 768 -1.06 14.90 -7.66
N SER A 769 -0.18 14.08 -8.21
CA SER A 769 -0.47 13.24 -9.38
C SER A 769 -0.23 11.78 -9.04
N GLY A 770 -0.89 10.88 -9.75
CA GLY A 770 -0.67 9.45 -9.60
C GLY A 770 -1.62 8.65 -10.48
N TRP A 771 -1.74 7.36 -10.18
CA TRP A 771 -2.54 6.43 -10.96
C TRP A 771 -3.59 5.75 -10.10
N LEU A 772 -4.80 5.64 -10.66
CA LEU A 772 -5.87 4.80 -10.15
C LEU A 772 -5.93 3.54 -11.03
N THR A 773 -5.47 2.42 -10.49
CA THR A 773 -5.72 1.12 -11.13
C THR A 773 -7.14 0.67 -10.77
N HIS A 774 -7.87 0.12 -11.74
CA HIS A 774 -9.15 -0.52 -11.51
C HIS A 774 -9.16 -1.95 -12.07
N TYR A 775 -9.85 -2.87 -11.40
CA TYR A 775 -9.86 -4.28 -11.77
C TYR A 775 -11.17 -4.98 -11.39
N THR A 776 -11.75 -5.75 -12.31
CA THR A 776 -12.75 -6.77 -11.94
C THR A 776 -12.09 -8.07 -11.48
N ALA A 777 -10.91 -8.34 -12.04
CA ALA A 777 -9.98 -9.39 -11.67
C ALA A 777 -8.58 -9.01 -12.22
N PRO A 778 -7.47 -9.65 -11.80
CA PRO A 778 -6.10 -9.14 -12.04
C PRO A 778 -5.63 -9.09 -13.50
N GLN A 779 -6.30 -9.78 -14.40
CA GLN A 779 -6.11 -9.75 -15.86
C GLN A 779 -6.88 -8.59 -16.53
N ASP A 780 -7.91 -8.05 -15.86
CA ASP A 780 -8.67 -6.84 -16.23
C ASP A 780 -8.20 -5.61 -15.42
N MET A 781 -6.91 -5.55 -15.08
CA MET A 781 -6.28 -4.35 -14.51
C MET A 781 -6.06 -3.30 -15.61
N HIS A 782 -6.46 -2.06 -15.34
CA HIS A 782 -6.13 -0.89 -16.17
C HIS A 782 -5.81 0.30 -15.28
N ALA A 783 -4.78 1.06 -15.63
CA ALA A 783 -4.35 2.23 -14.88
C ALA A 783 -4.84 3.53 -15.55
N LEU A 784 -5.49 4.40 -14.78
CA LEU A 784 -5.95 5.72 -15.21
C LEU A 784 -5.19 6.82 -14.45
N PRO A 785 -4.53 7.77 -15.14
CA PRO A 785 -3.81 8.84 -14.46
C PRO A 785 -4.78 9.87 -13.87
N PHE A 786 -4.42 10.44 -12.73
CA PHE A 786 -5.14 11.58 -12.13
C PHE A 786 -4.17 12.69 -11.72
N THR A 787 -4.71 13.89 -11.55
CA THR A 787 -4.00 15.01 -10.92
C THR A 787 -4.99 15.85 -10.14
N ILE A 788 -4.67 16.13 -8.88
CA ILE A 788 -5.36 17.10 -8.03
C ILE A 788 -4.55 18.39 -8.10
N ALA A 789 -5.16 19.48 -8.54
CA ALA A 789 -4.44 20.74 -8.69
C ALA A 789 -4.10 21.38 -7.34
N ALA A 790 -3.09 22.26 -7.34
CA ALA A 790 -2.72 23.07 -6.18
C ALA A 790 -3.95 23.80 -5.59
N GLY A 791 -4.19 23.61 -4.29
CA GLY A 791 -5.33 24.18 -3.56
C GLY A 791 -6.64 23.40 -3.68
N GLU A 792 -6.73 22.37 -4.52
CA GLU A 792 -7.87 21.47 -4.59
C GLU A 792 -7.74 20.32 -3.56
N ARG A 793 -8.80 19.52 -3.41
CA ARG A 793 -8.84 18.38 -2.46
C ARG A 793 -9.25 17.05 -3.07
N CYS A 794 -9.70 17.02 -4.32
CA CYS A 794 -10.22 15.81 -4.93
C CYS A 794 -10.11 15.86 -6.46
N ALA A 795 -9.82 14.72 -7.06
CA ALA A 795 -10.01 14.46 -8.48
C ALA A 795 -11.04 13.34 -8.64
N ALA A 796 -11.94 13.48 -9.62
CA ALA A 796 -12.85 12.42 -10.03
C ALA A 796 -12.28 11.74 -11.27
N VAL A 797 -12.04 10.44 -11.20
CA VAL A 797 -11.55 9.63 -12.31
C VAL A 797 -12.73 8.89 -12.95
N ASP A 798 -13.00 9.15 -14.23
CA ASP A 798 -14.04 8.43 -14.99
C ASP A 798 -13.53 7.03 -15.38
N VAL A 799 -13.97 6.00 -14.65
CA VAL A 799 -13.68 4.58 -14.96
C VAL A 799 -14.70 4.07 -15.98
N PRO A 800 -14.29 3.66 -17.20
CA PRO A 800 -15.21 3.14 -18.20
C PRO A 800 -15.87 1.84 -17.75
N LEU A 801 -17.20 1.76 -17.84
CA LEU A 801 -17.91 0.57 -17.40
C LEU A 801 -17.77 -0.59 -18.41
N GLY A 802 -17.99 -0.36 -19.71
CA GLY A 802 -17.83 -1.39 -20.73
C GLY A 802 -18.54 -2.70 -20.38
N SER A 803 -17.79 -3.81 -20.34
CA SER A 803 -18.23 -5.15 -19.91
C SER A 803 -18.48 -5.30 -18.39
N ARG A 804 -17.97 -4.38 -17.56
CA ARG A 804 -18.12 -4.37 -16.09
C ARG A 804 -19.52 -3.94 -15.65
N ARG A 805 -20.30 -3.39 -16.59
CA ARG A 805 -21.71 -3.07 -16.41
C ARG A 805 -22.48 -4.33 -15.96
N PRO A 806 -23.24 -4.28 -14.86
CA PRO A 806 -24.09 -5.38 -14.46
C PRO A 806 -25.18 -5.66 -15.50
N ASP A 807 -25.50 -6.93 -15.68
CA ASP A 807 -26.66 -7.40 -16.41
C ASP A 807 -27.97 -6.75 -15.87
N ALA A 808 -28.99 -6.66 -16.72
CA ALA A 808 -30.28 -6.09 -16.35
C ALA A 808 -30.89 -6.82 -15.14
N GLY A 809 -31.24 -6.05 -14.10
CA GLY A 809 -31.75 -6.57 -12.83
C GLY A 809 -30.69 -7.16 -11.89
N ARG A 810 -29.40 -6.81 -12.05
CA ARG A 810 -28.29 -7.36 -11.24
C ARG A 810 -27.42 -6.32 -10.56
N ARG A 811 -26.46 -6.80 -9.76
CA ARG A 811 -25.38 -6.02 -9.12
C ARG A 811 -24.03 -6.59 -9.57
N SER A 812 -23.02 -5.74 -9.65
CA SER A 812 -21.61 -6.11 -9.90
C SER A 812 -20.71 -5.14 -9.13
N GLY A 813 -19.40 -5.19 -9.35
CA GLY A 813 -18.45 -4.23 -8.81
C GLY A 813 -17.05 -4.41 -9.40
N PHE A 814 -16.14 -3.52 -9.01
CA PHE A 814 -14.72 -3.62 -9.35
C PHE A 814 -13.86 -3.07 -8.19
N GLY A 815 -12.70 -3.66 -7.98
CA GLY A 815 -11.68 -3.16 -7.05
C GLY A 815 -10.92 -1.98 -7.65
N THR A 816 -10.34 -1.17 -6.78
CA THR A 816 -9.50 -0.04 -7.14
C THR A 816 -8.31 0.08 -6.20
N SER A 817 -7.17 0.52 -6.73
CA SER A 817 -5.93 0.77 -5.98
C SER A 817 -5.26 2.06 -6.45
N LEU A 818 -4.57 2.74 -5.54
CA LEU A 818 -3.69 3.87 -5.85
C LEU A 818 -2.24 3.42 -5.99
N GLY A 819 -1.59 3.84 -7.06
CA GLY A 819 -0.16 3.62 -7.32
C GLY A 819 0.55 4.87 -7.82
N LEU A 820 1.88 4.88 -7.70
CA LEU A 820 2.79 5.90 -8.20
C LEU A 820 2.33 7.34 -7.88
N VAL A 821 2.00 7.59 -6.60
CA VAL A 821 1.59 8.93 -6.13
C VAL A 821 2.83 9.80 -5.92
N THR A 822 2.80 11.00 -6.52
CA THR A 822 3.92 11.94 -6.62
C THR A 822 3.49 13.36 -6.23
N GLY A 823 4.46 14.24 -5.96
CA GLY A 823 4.22 15.63 -5.55
C GLY A 823 3.94 15.77 -4.05
N ALA A 824 2.97 16.59 -3.67
CA ALA A 824 2.75 16.99 -2.26
C ALA A 824 1.93 15.99 -1.40
N GLY A 825 1.58 14.82 -1.94
CA GLY A 825 0.74 13.81 -1.29
C GLY A 825 1.40 12.43 -1.24
N VAL A 826 0.81 11.54 -0.45
CA VAL A 826 1.22 10.13 -0.31
C VAL A 826 -0.02 9.24 -0.16
N VAL A 827 0.10 7.95 -0.48
CA VAL A 827 -1.01 6.99 -0.32
C VAL A 827 -1.37 6.83 1.17
N GLY A 828 -2.57 7.24 1.54
CA GLY A 828 -3.24 6.92 2.80
C GLY A 828 -3.97 5.59 2.67
N ALA A 829 -5.30 5.61 2.51
CA ALA A 829 -6.07 4.40 2.21
C ALA A 829 -6.05 4.13 0.69
N GLY A 830 -5.19 3.20 0.26
CA GLY A 830 -4.90 2.97 -1.16
C GLY A 830 -5.95 2.16 -1.91
N PHE A 831 -6.66 1.26 -1.23
CA PHE A 831 -7.60 0.30 -1.82
C PHE A 831 -9.05 0.62 -1.43
N ASP A 832 -9.98 0.47 -2.38
CA ASP A 832 -11.43 0.42 -2.10
C ASP A 832 -12.19 -0.32 -3.24
N ASN A 833 -13.46 -0.62 -3.03
CA ASN A 833 -14.33 -1.27 -4.02
C ASN A 833 -15.44 -0.34 -4.52
N VAL A 834 -15.72 -0.38 -5.82
CA VAL A 834 -16.87 0.29 -6.43
C VAL A 834 -18.01 -0.72 -6.64
N LEU A 835 -19.19 -0.41 -6.08
CA LEU A 835 -20.38 -1.25 -6.19
C LEU A 835 -21.32 -0.71 -7.28
N LEU A 836 -21.79 -1.58 -8.16
CA LEU A 836 -22.69 -1.24 -9.27
C LEU A 836 -24.02 -1.97 -9.11
N ARG A 837 -25.12 -1.29 -9.42
CA ARG A 837 -26.48 -1.85 -9.37
C ARG A 837 -27.26 -1.42 -10.60
N ASP A 838 -27.75 -2.36 -11.40
CA ASP A 838 -28.65 -2.04 -12.49
C ASP A 838 -29.98 -1.48 -11.94
N THR A 839 -30.48 -0.41 -12.55
CA THR A 839 -31.71 0.26 -12.11
C THR A 839 -32.97 -0.62 -12.14
N ALA A 840 -32.99 -1.72 -12.88
CA ALA A 840 -34.10 -2.68 -12.89
C ALA A 840 -34.07 -3.70 -11.74
N VAL A 841 -33.06 -3.68 -10.85
CA VAL A 841 -33.05 -4.48 -9.62
C VAL A 841 -34.29 -4.14 -8.77
N PRO A 842 -35.16 -5.10 -8.43
CA PRO A 842 -36.34 -4.81 -7.60
C PRO A 842 -35.92 -4.47 -6.17
N VAL A 843 -36.49 -3.38 -5.63
CA VAL A 843 -36.36 -3.04 -4.22
C VAL A 843 -37.32 -3.93 -3.41
N VAL A 844 -36.82 -4.54 -2.34
CA VAL A 844 -37.58 -5.43 -1.45
C VAL A 844 -37.82 -4.72 -0.11
N ASP A 845 -39.08 -4.56 0.26
CA ASP A 845 -39.47 -3.92 1.52
C ASP A 845 -38.80 -4.59 2.73
N GLY A 846 -37.98 -3.83 3.45
CA GLY A 846 -37.29 -4.30 4.65
C GLY A 846 -35.95 -5.01 4.43
N ASP A 847 -35.46 -5.12 3.19
CA ASP A 847 -34.10 -5.60 2.89
C ASP A 847 -33.18 -4.43 2.46
N PRO A 848 -32.32 -3.92 3.36
CA PRO A 848 -31.40 -2.83 3.07
C PRO A 848 -30.43 -3.10 1.90
N SER A 849 -30.13 -4.37 1.59
CA SER A 849 -29.20 -4.73 0.51
C SER A 849 -29.78 -4.47 -0.88
N THR A 850 -31.11 -4.42 -1.01
CA THR A 850 -31.82 -4.22 -2.29
C THR A 850 -32.09 -2.75 -2.61
N LEU A 851 -31.77 -1.84 -1.68
CA LEU A 851 -32.00 -0.41 -1.83
C LEU A 851 -31.24 0.15 -3.05
N PRO A 852 -31.82 1.14 -3.75
CA PRO A 852 -31.13 1.82 -4.85
C PRO A 852 -29.92 2.61 -4.34
N TYR A 853 -28.87 2.72 -5.14
CA TYR A 853 -27.75 3.63 -4.85
C TYR A 853 -27.99 5.04 -5.41
N GLY A 854 -29.02 5.23 -6.24
CA GLY A 854 -29.24 6.45 -7.00
C GLY A 854 -28.18 6.65 -8.10
N LEU A 855 -28.55 7.41 -9.14
CA LEU A 855 -27.59 7.84 -10.16
C LEU A 855 -26.51 8.73 -9.49
N GLN A 856 -25.25 8.52 -9.85
CA GLN A 856 -24.14 9.26 -9.26
C GLN A 856 -24.18 10.74 -9.60
N GLY A 857 -23.95 11.60 -8.60
CA GLY A 857 -23.81 13.04 -8.77
C GLY A 857 -22.37 13.45 -9.07
N ASP A 858 -21.90 14.45 -8.33
CA ASP A 858 -20.49 14.86 -8.31
C ASP A 858 -19.75 14.01 -7.26
N ALA A 859 -18.92 13.07 -7.73
CA ALA A 859 -18.22 12.12 -6.88
C ALA A 859 -17.31 12.82 -5.85
N CYS A 860 -16.69 13.95 -6.21
CA CYS A 860 -15.84 14.70 -5.29
C CYS A 860 -16.66 15.43 -4.22
N ALA A 861 -17.77 16.06 -4.60
CA ALA A 861 -18.66 16.70 -3.64
C ALA A 861 -19.29 15.68 -2.67
N GLU A 862 -19.70 14.51 -3.16
CA GLU A 862 -20.23 13.40 -2.36
C GLU A 862 -19.16 12.85 -1.39
N ALA A 863 -17.96 12.52 -1.89
CA ALA A 863 -16.88 11.97 -1.07
C ALA A 863 -16.40 12.95 0.01
N LEU A 864 -16.31 14.25 -0.31
CA LEU A 864 -15.97 15.29 0.67
C LEU A 864 -17.09 15.51 1.69
N ALA A 865 -18.37 15.35 1.31
CA ALA A 865 -19.49 15.44 2.24
C ALA A 865 -19.57 14.22 3.18
N ALA A 866 -19.28 13.00 2.69
CA ALA A 866 -19.30 11.77 3.48
C ALA A 866 -18.28 11.75 4.64
N GLN A 867 -17.22 12.58 4.56
CA GLN A 867 -16.22 12.78 5.62
C GLN A 867 -16.77 13.52 6.86
N SER A 868 -17.91 14.21 6.78
CA SER A 868 -18.45 15.01 7.89
C SER A 868 -19.96 14.82 8.04
N PRO A 869 -20.47 14.33 9.20
CA PRO A 869 -21.90 14.14 9.38
C PRO A 869 -22.70 15.44 9.24
N VAL A 870 -23.79 15.40 8.48
CA VAL A 870 -24.76 16.50 8.40
C VAL A 870 -25.76 16.44 9.55
N PRO A 871 -26.44 17.56 9.90
CA PRO A 871 -27.46 17.54 10.95
C PRO A 871 -28.63 16.61 10.60
N LEU A 872 -29.02 15.76 11.56
CA LEU A 872 -30.24 14.96 11.50
C LEU A 872 -31.35 15.66 12.29
N ASP A 873 -32.51 15.89 11.67
CA ASP A 873 -33.73 16.30 12.38
C ASP A 873 -34.37 15.05 13.02
N ALA A 874 -34.22 14.95 14.33
CA ALA A 874 -34.71 13.84 15.17
C ALA A 874 -35.11 14.38 16.55
N PRO A 875 -36.06 13.73 17.24
CA PRO A 875 -36.36 14.05 18.63
C PRO A 875 -35.15 13.71 19.54
N PRO A 876 -34.87 14.50 20.58
CA PRO A 876 -33.70 14.28 21.46
C PRO A 876 -33.85 13.06 22.38
N ALA A 877 -35.07 12.56 22.56
CA ALA A 877 -35.37 11.41 23.41
C ALA A 877 -36.59 10.64 22.88
N ALA A 878 -36.64 9.34 23.16
CA ALA A 878 -37.74 8.46 22.75
C ALA A 878 -37.92 7.26 23.68
N GLU A 879 -39.16 6.80 23.87
CA GLU A 879 -39.44 5.57 24.60
C GLU A 879 -39.18 4.33 23.73
N GLN A 880 -38.71 3.25 24.33
CA GLN A 880 -38.67 1.91 23.74
C GLN A 880 -40.02 1.55 23.10
N GLY A 881 -40.01 1.08 21.85
CA GLY A 881 -41.23 0.76 21.08
C GLY A 881 -41.98 1.96 20.50
N SER A 882 -41.57 3.20 20.79
CA SER A 882 -42.17 4.39 20.18
C SER A 882 -41.70 4.61 18.74
N ARG A 883 -42.49 5.33 17.94
CA ARG A 883 -42.17 5.70 16.56
C ARG A 883 -41.75 7.17 16.51
N ILE A 884 -40.56 7.42 15.97
CA ILE A 884 -39.94 8.76 15.89
C ILE A 884 -39.91 9.26 14.44
N PRO A 885 -40.24 10.54 14.17
CA PRO A 885 -40.02 11.16 12.86
C PRO A 885 -38.53 11.45 12.68
N LEU A 886 -38.02 11.25 11.46
CA LEU A 886 -36.62 11.46 11.10
C LEU A 886 -36.53 12.13 9.73
N ALA A 887 -35.73 13.19 9.60
CA ALA A 887 -35.48 13.85 8.33
C ALA A 887 -34.04 14.35 8.18
N ALA A 888 -33.45 14.18 7.00
CA ALA A 888 -32.16 14.76 6.62
C ALA A 888 -32.08 15.00 5.11
N THR A 889 -31.21 15.92 4.68
CA THR A 889 -31.09 16.39 3.29
C THR A 889 -29.66 16.29 2.78
N GLY A 890 -29.50 16.22 1.45
CA GLY A 890 -28.19 16.16 0.79
C GLY A 890 -27.87 14.79 0.17
N TYR A 891 -28.77 13.82 0.32
CA TYR A 891 -28.71 12.52 -0.34
C TYR A 891 -28.91 12.67 -1.86
N ARG A 892 -28.47 11.67 -2.63
CA ARG A 892 -28.81 11.58 -4.05
C ARG A 892 -30.32 11.42 -4.25
N PRO A 893 -30.93 12.08 -5.24
CA PRO A 893 -32.30 11.80 -5.65
C PRO A 893 -32.52 10.30 -5.94
N GLY A 894 -33.41 9.67 -5.19
CA GLY A 894 -33.75 8.26 -5.38
C GLY A 894 -32.78 7.23 -4.78
N GLU A 895 -31.74 7.62 -4.01
CA GLU A 895 -30.96 6.62 -3.25
C GLU A 895 -31.70 6.12 -2.00
N GLY A 896 -31.35 4.92 -1.55
CA GLY A 896 -31.76 4.40 -0.26
C GLY A 896 -31.06 5.10 0.89
N VAL A 897 -31.75 5.23 2.01
CA VAL A 897 -31.17 5.74 3.26
C VAL A 897 -31.53 4.80 4.40
N VAL A 898 -30.51 4.19 5.00
CA VAL A 898 -30.64 3.24 6.11
C VAL A 898 -30.55 3.98 7.44
N VAL A 899 -31.47 3.70 8.36
CA VAL A 899 -31.46 4.21 9.73
C VAL A 899 -30.85 3.17 10.67
N THR A 900 -29.76 3.51 11.36
CA THR A 900 -29.22 2.71 12.46
C THR A 900 -29.37 3.42 13.80
N LEU A 901 -29.58 2.63 14.87
CA LEU A 901 -29.55 3.08 16.26
C LEU A 901 -28.52 2.23 17.00
N GLY A 902 -27.39 2.83 17.34
CA GLY A 902 -26.14 2.08 17.48
C GLY A 902 -25.82 1.34 16.17
N ASP A 903 -25.41 0.09 16.29
CA ASP A 903 -25.06 -0.78 15.16
C ASP A 903 -26.27 -1.54 14.56
N THR A 904 -27.48 -1.34 15.12
CA THR A 904 -28.70 -2.02 14.67
C THR A 904 -29.45 -1.19 13.62
N ALA A 905 -29.67 -1.74 12.42
CA ALA A 905 -30.57 -1.15 11.44
C ALA A 905 -32.04 -1.27 11.90
N ILE A 906 -32.77 -0.16 11.94
CA ILE A 906 -34.15 -0.08 12.47
C ILE A 906 -35.20 0.36 11.45
N ALA A 907 -34.78 0.96 10.34
CA ALA A 907 -35.64 1.34 9.22
C ALA A 907 -34.80 1.64 7.97
N ALA A 908 -35.46 1.75 6.82
CA ALA A 908 -34.91 2.33 5.60
C ALA A 908 -35.97 3.19 4.91
N THR A 909 -35.54 4.10 4.03
CA THR A 909 -36.39 4.86 3.12
C THR A 909 -35.65 5.11 1.80
N ILE A 910 -36.31 5.78 0.84
CA ILE A 910 -35.67 6.27 -0.39
C ILE A 910 -35.76 7.80 -0.36
N ALA A 911 -34.65 8.48 -0.65
CA ALA A 911 -34.59 9.93 -0.73
C ALA A 911 -35.43 10.45 -1.91
N ASP A 912 -36.18 11.53 -1.69
CA ASP A 912 -37.03 12.12 -2.72
C ASP A 912 -36.23 12.84 -3.83
N SER A 913 -36.93 13.42 -4.81
CA SER A 913 -36.29 14.14 -5.92
C SER A 913 -35.51 15.40 -5.53
N SER A 914 -35.58 15.83 -4.27
CA SER A 914 -34.78 16.92 -3.70
C SER A 914 -33.55 16.44 -2.90
N GLY A 915 -33.35 15.12 -2.78
CA GLY A 915 -32.33 14.56 -1.90
C GLY A 915 -32.72 14.58 -0.42
N THR A 916 -34.02 14.65 -0.12
CA THR A 916 -34.54 14.61 1.25
C THR A 916 -34.98 13.19 1.60
N ALA A 917 -34.37 12.61 2.63
CA ALA A 917 -34.82 11.38 3.24
C ALA A 917 -35.70 11.71 4.45
N SER A 918 -36.97 11.31 4.39
CA SER A 918 -37.96 11.56 5.45
C SER A 918 -38.75 10.29 5.73
N LEU A 919 -38.78 9.87 6.99
CA LEU A 919 -39.48 8.67 7.41
C LEU A 919 -39.93 8.72 8.88
N SER A 920 -40.50 7.62 9.37
CA SER A 920 -40.71 7.43 10.81
C SER A 920 -40.31 6.03 11.24
N ALA A 921 -39.18 5.92 11.96
CA ALA A 921 -38.61 4.66 12.45
C ALA A 921 -39.19 4.28 13.81
N THR A 922 -39.18 2.98 14.14
CA THR A 922 -39.63 2.50 15.47
C THR A 922 -38.41 2.13 16.30
N VAL A 923 -38.28 2.68 17.51
CA VAL A 923 -37.21 2.33 18.45
C VAL A 923 -37.45 0.89 18.92
N PRO A 924 -36.53 -0.07 18.71
CA PRO A 924 -36.73 -1.44 19.15
C PRO A 924 -36.98 -1.53 20.66
N ALA A 925 -37.92 -2.37 21.08
CA ALA A 925 -38.25 -2.53 22.50
C ALA A 925 -37.09 -3.10 23.35
N VAL A 926 -36.10 -3.71 22.70
CA VAL A 926 -34.89 -4.28 23.31
C VAL A 926 -33.69 -3.33 23.33
N THR A 927 -33.81 -2.11 22.77
CA THR A 927 -32.70 -1.13 22.77
C THR A 927 -32.32 -0.76 24.20
N PRO A 928 -31.01 -0.80 24.57
CA PRO A 928 -30.56 -0.36 25.89
C PRO A 928 -31.02 1.06 26.24
N VAL A 929 -31.35 1.28 27.52
CA VAL A 929 -31.75 2.60 28.03
C VAL A 929 -30.52 3.49 28.17
N GLY A 930 -30.65 4.75 27.73
CA GLY A 930 -29.58 5.76 27.71
C GLY A 930 -29.31 6.29 26.30
N THR A 931 -28.24 7.09 26.17
CA THR A 931 -27.88 7.73 24.90
C THR A 931 -27.27 6.74 23.92
N ALA A 932 -27.85 6.65 22.71
CA ALA A 932 -27.34 5.89 21.58
C ALA A 932 -27.23 6.78 20.33
N PRO A 933 -26.22 6.59 19.48
CA PRO A 933 -26.11 7.33 18.23
C PRO A 933 -27.18 6.86 17.25
N LEU A 934 -27.90 7.81 16.67
CA LEU A 934 -28.90 7.60 15.63
C LEU A 934 -28.36 8.17 14.31
N THR A 935 -28.22 7.30 13.31
CA THR A 935 -27.57 7.65 12.03
C THR A 935 -28.47 7.31 10.86
N LEU A 936 -28.59 8.22 9.91
CA LEU A 936 -29.09 7.96 8.55
C LEU A 936 -27.88 7.90 7.62
N ARG A 937 -27.66 6.77 6.92
CA ARG A 937 -26.59 6.62 5.92
C ARG A 937 -27.18 6.38 4.54
N GLY A 938 -26.78 7.20 3.55
CA GLY A 938 -27.08 6.99 2.14
C GLY A 938 -26.38 5.75 1.60
N SER A 939 -27.09 4.92 0.83
CA SER A 939 -26.57 3.67 0.27
C SER A 939 -25.62 3.89 -0.91
N GLY A 940 -25.73 5.03 -1.62
CA GLY A 940 -24.88 5.37 -2.77
C GLY A 940 -23.88 6.48 -2.49
N SER A 941 -24.33 7.58 -1.88
CA SER A 941 -23.50 8.73 -1.53
C SER A 941 -22.62 8.52 -0.30
N ALA A 942 -22.88 7.45 0.47
CA ALA A 942 -22.34 7.21 1.81
C ALA A 942 -22.55 8.36 2.82
N LEU A 943 -23.34 9.40 2.48
CA LEU A 943 -23.58 10.56 3.33
C LEU A 943 -24.19 10.13 4.66
N ARG A 944 -23.68 10.66 5.76
CA ARG A 944 -24.16 10.38 7.11
C ARG A 944 -24.85 11.61 7.68
N ALA A 945 -26.11 11.47 8.11
CA ALA A 945 -26.73 12.41 9.03
C ALA A 945 -26.81 11.77 10.41
N GLN A 946 -26.42 12.49 11.47
CA GLN A 946 -26.30 11.90 12.81
C GLN A 946 -26.89 12.81 13.90
N ALA A 947 -27.52 12.18 14.90
CA ALA A 947 -27.92 12.79 16.17
C ALA A 947 -27.72 11.79 17.33
N ASP A 948 -27.67 12.29 18.56
CA ASP A 948 -27.76 11.46 19.77
C ASP A 948 -29.23 11.32 20.19
N LEU A 949 -29.68 10.08 20.44
CA LEU A 949 -31.03 9.77 20.92
C LEU A 949 -30.97 9.23 22.35
N ASP A 950 -31.64 9.89 23.30
CA ASP A 950 -31.79 9.35 24.67
C ASP A 950 -32.96 8.36 24.73
N VAL A 951 -32.66 7.07 24.84
CA VAL A 951 -33.65 5.99 24.84
C VAL A 951 -34.14 5.75 26.26
N THR A 952 -35.44 5.96 26.50
CA THR A 952 -36.07 5.76 27.80
C THR A 952 -36.90 4.48 27.85
N ALA A 953 -37.03 3.88 29.04
CA ALA A 953 -37.85 2.68 29.23
C ALA A 953 -39.33 2.96 28.91
N ALA A 954 -39.99 2.02 28.22
CA ALA A 954 -41.41 2.13 27.91
C ALA A 954 -42.26 2.23 29.19
N VAL A 955 -43.10 3.26 29.30
CA VAL A 955 -43.98 3.42 30.47
C VAL A 955 -45.07 2.34 30.46
N SER A 956 -44.92 1.33 31.31
CA SER A 956 -45.96 0.31 31.49
C SER A 956 -47.29 0.98 31.90
N PRO A 957 -48.40 0.71 31.19
CA PRO A 957 -49.69 1.30 31.53
C PRO A 957 -50.08 0.86 32.94
N THR A 958 -50.30 1.84 33.83
CA THR A 958 -50.85 1.56 35.17
C THR A 958 -52.18 0.83 34.99
N PRO A 959 -52.40 -0.33 35.63
CA PRO A 959 -53.60 -1.12 35.38
C PRO A 959 -54.86 -0.32 35.73
N THR A 960 -55.71 -0.09 34.73
CA THR A 960 -57.01 0.55 34.91
C THR A 960 -57.81 -0.23 35.95
N PRO A 961 -58.27 0.40 37.06
CA PRO A 961 -59.01 -0.30 38.09
C PRO A 961 -60.31 -0.88 37.50
N THR A 962 -60.50 -2.18 37.67
CA THR A 962 -61.70 -2.89 37.21
C THR A 962 -62.96 -2.29 37.84
N PRO A 963 -64.04 -2.02 37.07
CA PRO A 963 -65.29 -1.55 37.63
C PRO A 963 -65.85 -2.58 38.62
N ALA A 964 -66.19 -2.14 39.84
CA ALA A 964 -66.79 -3.02 40.83
C ALA A 964 -68.18 -3.51 40.38
N PRO A 965 -68.56 -4.78 40.67
CA PRO A 965 -69.88 -5.29 40.35
C PRO A 965 -70.97 -4.59 41.20
N PRO A 966 -72.23 -4.53 40.71
CA PRO A 966 -73.30 -3.82 41.41
C PRO A 966 -73.67 -4.50 42.75
N PRO A 967 -74.21 -3.75 43.74
CA PRO A 967 -74.46 -4.29 45.07
C PRO A 967 -75.63 -5.27 45.08
N GLY A 968 -75.44 -6.43 45.73
CA GLY A 968 -76.54 -7.32 46.10
C GLY A 968 -77.40 -6.71 47.21
N PRO A 969 -78.68 -7.13 47.35
CA PRO A 969 -79.61 -6.55 48.31
C PRO A 969 -79.25 -6.87 49.77
N SER A 970 -79.37 -5.88 50.65
CA SER A 970 -79.14 -6.02 52.08
C SER A 970 -80.20 -6.88 52.79
N PRO A 971 -79.80 -7.76 53.71
CA PRO A 971 -80.61 -8.15 54.85
C PRO A 971 -80.27 -7.28 56.08
N SER A 972 -81.29 -6.69 56.71
CA SER A 972 -81.14 -6.01 58.01
C SER A 972 -80.77 -6.99 59.13
N PRO A 973 -80.13 -6.49 60.20
CA PRO A 973 -80.69 -6.81 61.53
C PRO A 973 -80.76 -5.62 62.51
N THR A 974 -81.63 -5.82 63.49
CA THR A 974 -82.06 -4.92 64.58
C THR A 974 -80.99 -4.79 65.69
N PRO A 975 -80.92 -3.69 66.46
CA PRO A 975 -79.81 -3.43 67.39
C PRO A 975 -79.99 -4.01 68.80
N GLY A 976 -78.89 -4.19 69.52
CA GLY A 976 -78.88 -4.56 70.94
C GLY A 976 -77.54 -4.30 71.67
N SER A 977 -77.66 -3.74 72.87
CA SER A 977 -76.72 -3.67 74.00
C SER A 977 -75.64 -4.78 74.10
N GLY A 978 -74.48 -4.59 74.74
CA GLY A 978 -73.98 -3.49 75.57
C GLY A 978 -73.27 -4.01 76.84
N ALA A 979 -72.21 -3.30 77.29
CA ALA A 979 -71.46 -3.45 78.56
C ALA A 979 -70.74 -4.78 78.89
N GLY A 980 -69.58 -4.69 79.57
CA GLY A 980 -69.05 -5.74 80.45
C GLY A 980 -67.59 -6.18 80.24
N ASP A 981 -66.66 -5.48 80.91
CA ASP A 981 -65.43 -5.93 81.60
C ASP A 981 -64.59 -7.14 81.12
N GLY A 982 -63.25 -7.03 81.21
CA GLY A 982 -62.39 -8.21 80.97
C GLY A 982 -60.86 -8.11 80.97
N SER A 983 -60.23 -7.09 81.58
CA SER A 983 -58.84 -7.10 82.12
C SER A 983 -57.64 -7.77 81.39
N THR A 984 -56.52 -7.01 81.33
CA THR A 984 -55.10 -7.45 81.34
C THR A 984 -54.53 -8.18 80.11
N LEU A 985 -53.25 -8.02 79.71
CA LEU A 985 -52.07 -7.40 80.36
C LEU A 985 -51.02 -7.00 79.29
N ALA A 986 -50.25 -5.92 79.54
CA ALA A 986 -48.87 -5.63 79.08
C ALA A 986 -48.50 -5.68 77.56
N ALA A 987 -47.69 -4.77 77.00
CA ALA A 987 -47.09 -3.53 77.51
C ALA A 987 -46.65 -2.60 76.35
N THR A 988 -46.64 -1.27 76.62
CA THR A 988 -45.74 -0.22 76.05
C THR A 988 -45.35 -0.30 74.56
N GLY A 989 -45.72 0.62 73.66
CA GLY A 989 -45.94 2.07 73.80
C GLY A 989 -44.63 2.84 73.64
N SER A 990 -44.52 4.01 73.01
CA SER A 990 -45.44 4.86 72.25
C SER A 990 -44.65 6.10 71.79
N THR A 991 -44.82 6.46 70.51
CA THR A 991 -44.91 7.80 69.88
C THR A 991 -45.13 9.06 70.76
N PRO A 992 -45.24 10.29 70.21
CA PRO A 992 -44.42 11.05 69.24
C PRO A 992 -44.20 12.51 69.76
N HIS A 993 -44.07 13.52 68.85
CA HIS A 993 -44.25 15.01 68.98
C HIS A 993 -43.04 15.80 68.42
N ALA A 994 -43.14 17.05 67.93
CA ALA A 994 -44.23 17.83 67.32
C ALA A 994 -43.67 19.13 66.68
N VAL A 995 -44.32 19.61 65.60
CA VAL A 995 -44.52 21.03 65.17
C VAL A 995 -43.42 22.09 65.42
N ALA A 996 -42.90 22.71 64.33
CA ALA A 996 -42.93 24.18 64.10
C ALA A 996 -42.35 24.63 62.73
N LEU A 997 -43.00 25.61 62.11
CA LEU A 997 -42.56 26.51 61.01
C LEU A 997 -42.40 27.93 61.63
N PRO A 998 -41.78 28.98 61.00
CA PRO A 998 -41.92 29.34 59.57
C PRO A 998 -40.80 30.16 58.86
N ALA A 999 -41.07 30.50 57.58
CA ALA A 999 -40.67 31.70 56.80
C ALA A 999 -39.21 31.89 56.32
N LEU A 1000 -38.87 32.70 55.29
CA LEU A 1000 -39.42 33.09 53.96
C LEU A 1000 -38.56 34.27 53.44
N ALA A 1001 -38.33 34.36 52.11
CA ALA A 1001 -37.83 35.55 51.36
C ALA A 1001 -36.35 36.00 51.57
N ALA A 1002 -35.69 36.74 50.65
CA ALA A 1002 -35.78 36.85 49.18
C ALA A 1002 -34.57 37.61 48.58
N LEU A 1003 -34.23 37.31 47.32
CA LEU A 1003 -33.62 38.11 46.23
C LEU A 1003 -32.81 39.43 46.49
N ALA A 1004 -31.64 39.53 45.82
CA ALA A 1004 -31.27 40.56 44.79
C ALA A 1004 -29.91 41.33 44.90
N PHE A 1005 -29.11 41.21 43.82
CA PHE A 1005 -28.20 42.17 43.11
C PHE A 1005 -27.53 43.40 43.77
N VAL A 1006 -26.26 43.68 43.41
CA VAL A 1006 -25.83 44.74 42.43
C VAL A 1006 -24.31 44.69 42.10
N LEU A 1007 -23.91 45.29 40.96
CA LEU A 1007 -22.64 45.25 40.19
C LEU A 1007 -21.50 46.26 40.56
N ALA A 1008 -20.37 46.09 39.82
CA ALA A 1008 -19.29 47.04 39.43
C ALA A 1008 -17.95 46.94 40.22
N GLY A 1009 -16.74 47.20 39.69
CA GLY A 1009 -16.19 47.60 38.38
C GLY A 1009 -14.75 48.16 38.57
N ALA A 1010 -13.81 48.31 37.61
CA ALA A 1010 -13.71 48.00 36.17
C ALA A 1010 -12.19 47.92 35.74
N ALA A 1011 -11.85 47.90 34.44
CA ALA A 1011 -10.48 47.68 33.91
C ALA A 1011 -9.66 48.95 33.58
N LEU A 1012 -8.32 48.84 33.46
CA LEU A 1012 -7.52 49.66 32.50
C LEU A 1012 -6.11 49.13 32.12
N LEU A 1013 -5.92 48.93 30.81
CA LEU A 1013 -4.74 49.10 29.92
C LEU A 1013 -3.28 49.15 30.45
N LEU A 1014 -2.38 48.36 29.82
CA LEU A 1014 -1.21 48.87 29.07
C LEU A 1014 -0.51 47.79 28.19
N ARG A 1015 0.00 48.21 27.02
CA ARG A 1015 0.80 47.50 25.98
C ARG A 1015 1.78 48.57 25.42
N PRO A 1016 2.81 48.30 24.57
CA PRO A 1016 3.52 47.04 24.25
C PRO A 1016 5.07 47.19 24.03
N ARG A 1017 5.72 46.09 23.58
CA ARG A 1017 6.79 46.06 22.52
C ARG A 1017 8.28 46.31 22.92
N PRO A 1018 9.27 45.99 22.04
CA PRO A 1018 10.18 44.85 22.26
C PRO A 1018 11.68 45.23 22.28
N ARG A 1019 12.60 44.26 22.35
CA ARG A 1019 14.01 44.48 21.96
C ARG A 1019 14.79 43.23 21.52
N THR A 1020 15.53 43.42 20.43
CA THR A 1020 16.52 42.52 19.83
C THR A 1020 17.90 42.60 20.51
N ARG A 1021 18.70 41.53 20.39
CA ARG A 1021 20.16 41.47 20.15
C ARG A 1021 20.57 39.99 20.07
N LEU A 1022 21.35 39.47 19.10
CA LEU A 1022 22.61 39.90 18.48
C LEU A 1022 23.81 40.06 19.44
N GLY A 1023 24.70 39.05 19.40
CA GLY A 1023 26.15 39.26 19.25
C GLY A 1023 27.02 39.35 20.51
N GLY A 1024 28.09 38.56 20.53
CA GLY A 1024 29.18 38.59 21.52
C GLY A 1024 29.44 37.18 22.11
N GLY A 1025 30.51 36.46 21.79
CA GLY A 1025 31.80 36.90 21.24
C GLY A 1025 32.76 37.23 22.39
N GLY A 1026 33.43 36.20 22.93
CA GLY A 1026 34.29 36.30 24.12
C GLY A 1026 35.61 35.56 23.95
N ALA A 1027 36.60 36.22 23.37
CA ALA A 1027 37.93 35.64 23.15
C ALA A 1027 38.78 35.60 24.45
N ARG A 1028 39.61 34.55 24.59
CA ARG A 1028 40.89 34.62 25.31
C ARG A 1028 41.99 33.94 24.50
N THR A 1029 43.23 34.41 24.67
CA THR A 1029 44.32 34.23 23.71
C THR A 1029 45.59 33.64 24.36
N ARG A 1030 46.48 33.10 23.49
CA ARG A 1030 47.94 32.87 23.64
C ARG A 1030 48.43 31.61 24.40
N ASN A 1031 48.98 30.67 23.63
CA ASN A 1031 50.44 30.44 23.47
C ASN A 1031 50.64 29.80 22.07
N ALA A 1032 51.59 30.15 21.19
CA ALA A 1032 52.99 30.57 21.28
C ALA A 1032 54.03 29.43 21.21
N GLY A 1033 54.12 28.78 20.04
CA GLY A 1033 55.38 28.48 19.33
C GLY A 1033 56.21 27.26 19.74
N ARG A 1034 56.28 26.26 18.86
CA ARG A 1034 57.45 26.10 17.98
C ARG A 1034 57.12 25.30 16.72
#